data_AF-A0A8J4YEE0-F1
#
_entry.id   AF-A0A8J4YEE0-F1
#
_cell.length_a   1.000
_cell.length_b   1.000
_cell.length_c   1.000
_cell.angle_alpha   90.00
_cell.angle_beta   90.00
_cell.angle_gamma   90.00
#
_symmetry.space_group_name_H-M   'P 1'
#
loop_
_entity.id
_entity.type
_entity.pdbx_description
1 polymer ?
#
loop_
_entity_poly.entity_id
_entity_poly.type
_entity_poly.pdbx_seq_one_letter_code
_entity_poly.pdbx_strand_id
1 'polypeptide(L)'
;MIVEHPLATPITDLVFADDAVIFAESLEVLVMALEALHEESKPLRLEVFDRLQNSLKRLTTPFTTLSLDPSTSLNLSLLHSYHTTTLTPSTNTQHHFTLRLHNTSHHRQVYQREKRQLENFQEKTEDQEDRKHFQDILEVLENLFAQHLGSSSDTPPRVLLTQALLVASRRSMQLLTYLAIQVGGLSINPVVDPTQDSTALHQAASHGHSVCVTLLLSLGACVLKPDRYGHTAAHLAAMFCHKLTYRLLIKHMDHHDPVNSAGKTHPQVARSFKSYLKCYDKVRVLDPQKTLRFNDLSVAIKELLTEVHFRKKMKRVKKMVVDFSQGETREVKEAVLKEVRALVAHVAAQNSLYDGRLVLVGSSADGSRLYAPAEFDINLVVSGVEGVEVAVEDLATHETLLKGHSLRARVNTEHLGLQGVAFKSNLYHLMQSCLVTHHICDTRLSYVPPGLERTHAGVALNFAWQGEAYPFLLISVDVVPVLGVPWPDRLQRPPLTPDTFAEVFLTNTAENEWRFSLAGAEAEVLGGLAWEDRLVYVCCKLVLSYLKAERWMPKTVKDSYCWWDSRKWRITAPAGFGVKNCFLRLLEFKQESAPLGGANPFPLVAAAAPPLGGGRTDILTQRCFSDDLMNLAQDIVAGILNVSIKYSRILRSFKEERRKEEEEEEEEEEEEEEERRRGEVCR
;
A
#
# COMPACT_ATOMS: atom_id res chain seq x y z
N MET A 1 20.63 11.73 -22.85
CA MET A 1 21.36 11.30 -21.63
C MET A 1 21.25 12.29 -20.46
N ILE A 2 20.13 13.03 -20.32
CA ILE A 2 19.71 13.77 -19.10
C ILE A 2 18.34 13.21 -18.69
N VAL A 3 18.18 11.90 -18.73
CA VAL A 3 16.92 11.18 -18.43
C VAL A 3 17.13 10.13 -17.32
N GLU A 4 18.35 10.01 -16.78
CA GLU A 4 18.77 8.80 -16.07
C GLU A 4 19.24 9.09 -14.63
N HIS A 5 18.39 9.74 -13.84
CA HIS A 5 18.55 9.75 -12.38
C HIS A 5 17.17 9.79 -11.69
N PRO A 6 16.89 8.91 -10.70
CA PRO A 6 15.57 8.83 -10.04
C PRO A 6 15.20 10.04 -9.16
N LEU A 7 16.15 10.96 -8.93
CA LEU A 7 15.87 12.30 -8.36
C LEU A 7 15.84 13.42 -9.40
N ALA A 8 16.21 13.14 -10.66
CA ALA A 8 16.08 14.09 -11.74
C ALA A 8 14.64 14.12 -12.26
N THR A 9 13.90 13.01 -12.28
CA THR A 9 12.50 12.95 -12.75
C THR A 9 11.56 13.90 -12.00
N PRO A 10 11.56 14.01 -10.65
CA PRO A 10 10.75 15.00 -9.96
C PRO A 10 11.15 16.43 -10.33
N ILE A 11 12.44 16.69 -10.53
CA ILE A 11 12.96 18.02 -10.85
C ILE A 11 12.76 18.37 -12.33
N THR A 12 12.79 17.39 -13.23
CA THR A 12 12.46 17.57 -14.65
C THR A 12 10.95 17.62 -14.87
N ASP A 13 10.13 16.98 -14.04
CA ASP A 13 8.67 17.18 -14.06
C ASP A 13 8.29 18.54 -13.45
N LEU A 14 9.10 19.06 -12.51
CA LEU A 14 9.05 20.45 -12.05
C LEU A 14 9.52 21.45 -13.13
N VAL A 15 10.53 21.10 -13.95
CA VAL A 15 11.21 22.04 -14.88
C VAL A 15 10.75 21.93 -16.34
N PHE A 16 10.19 20.80 -16.78
CA PHE A 16 9.96 20.46 -18.20
C PHE A 16 8.56 19.91 -18.52
N ALA A 17 7.55 20.13 -17.68
CA ALA A 17 6.19 20.15 -18.21
C ALA A 17 6.10 21.34 -19.19
N ASP A 18 5.87 21.07 -20.47
CA ASP A 18 5.61 22.09 -21.47
C ASP A 18 4.54 23.06 -20.92
N ASP A 19 4.85 24.37 -21.00
CA ASP A 19 4.14 25.53 -20.42
C ASP A 19 4.80 26.14 -19.16
N ALA A 20 5.83 26.93 -19.45
CA ALA A 20 6.61 27.74 -18.53
C ALA A 20 5.80 28.83 -17.81
N VAL A 21 5.06 28.52 -16.74
CA VAL A 21 4.64 29.47 -15.68
C VAL A 21 4.35 28.76 -14.33
N ILE A 22 5.23 27.86 -13.84
CA ILE A 22 5.00 27.16 -12.54
C ILE A 22 6.08 27.43 -11.47
N PHE A 23 7.18 28.13 -11.77
CA PHE A 23 8.25 28.33 -10.78
C PHE A 23 8.40 29.78 -10.31
N ALA A 24 7.58 30.18 -9.34
CA ALA A 24 7.83 31.37 -8.53
C ALA A 24 7.32 31.32 -7.06
N GLU A 25 6.84 30.18 -6.53
CA GLU A 25 6.15 30.19 -5.22
C GLU A 25 6.89 29.51 -4.07
N SER A 26 8.15 29.11 -4.28
CA SER A 26 9.14 29.00 -3.21
C SER A 26 10.50 28.74 -3.84
N LEU A 27 11.28 29.82 -4.05
CA LEU A 27 12.71 29.72 -4.35
C LEU A 27 13.39 28.74 -3.38
N GLU A 28 12.88 28.68 -2.15
CA GLU A 28 13.20 27.73 -1.09
C GLU A 28 13.02 26.24 -1.46
N VAL A 29 11.92 25.83 -2.10
CA VAL A 29 11.70 24.42 -2.51
C VAL A 29 12.66 24.05 -3.64
N LEU A 30 12.90 24.97 -4.58
CA LEU A 30 13.88 24.78 -5.65
C LEU A 30 15.31 24.71 -5.08
N VAL A 31 15.66 25.61 -4.16
CA VAL A 31 16.97 25.62 -3.47
C VAL A 31 17.15 24.34 -2.65
N MET A 32 16.16 23.90 -1.86
CA MET A 32 16.27 22.63 -1.11
C MET A 32 16.34 21.40 -2.01
N ALA A 33 15.66 21.41 -3.15
CA ALA A 33 15.79 20.34 -4.16
C ALA A 33 17.20 20.32 -4.76
N LEU A 34 17.80 21.49 -5.01
CA LEU A 34 19.17 21.63 -5.51
C LEU A 34 20.22 21.27 -4.45
N GLU A 35 20.02 21.66 -3.19
CA GLU A 35 20.86 21.27 -2.04
C GLU A 35 20.80 19.76 -1.80
N ALA A 36 19.62 19.16 -1.88
CA ALA A 36 19.45 17.71 -1.78
C ALA A 36 20.19 16.95 -2.89
N LEU A 37 20.21 17.48 -4.11
CA LEU A 37 21.01 16.92 -5.20
C LEU A 37 22.53 17.10 -4.99
N HIS A 38 22.93 18.21 -4.37
CA HIS A 38 24.34 18.52 -4.11
C HIS A 38 24.94 17.63 -3.00
N GLU A 39 24.21 17.41 -1.90
CA GLU A 39 24.65 16.53 -0.80
C GLU A 39 24.84 15.06 -1.23
N GLU A 40 24.10 14.58 -2.25
CA GLU A 40 24.29 13.24 -2.80
C GLU A 40 25.55 13.09 -3.68
N SER A 41 26.44 14.10 -3.70
CA SER A 41 27.77 14.05 -4.34
C SER A 41 27.74 13.73 -5.84
N LYS A 42 26.68 14.11 -6.54
CA LYS A 42 26.57 13.93 -8.01
C LYS A 42 26.70 15.28 -8.71
N PRO A 43 27.70 15.48 -9.60
CA PRO A 43 27.83 16.73 -10.32
C PRO A 43 26.60 16.92 -11.23
N LEU A 44 25.90 18.04 -11.05
CA LEU A 44 24.92 18.53 -12.02
C LEU A 44 25.65 18.80 -13.34
N ARG A 45 25.17 18.24 -14.45
CA ARG A 45 25.74 18.56 -15.78
C ARG A 45 25.58 20.05 -16.08
N LEU A 46 26.60 20.66 -16.68
CA LEU A 46 26.64 22.07 -17.13
C LEU A 46 25.35 22.53 -17.83
N GLU A 47 24.72 21.67 -18.64
CA GLU A 47 23.46 22.01 -19.34
C GLU A 47 22.25 22.22 -18.41
N VAL A 48 22.17 21.48 -17.30
CA VAL A 48 21.09 21.65 -16.31
C VAL A 48 21.32 22.93 -15.51
N PHE A 49 22.58 23.21 -15.20
CA PHE A 49 23.02 24.42 -14.52
C PHE A 49 22.75 25.68 -15.36
N ASP A 50 23.12 25.68 -16.65
CA ASP A 50 22.85 26.78 -17.58
C ASP A 50 21.35 27.03 -17.77
N ARG A 51 20.54 25.96 -17.84
CA ARG A 51 19.07 26.08 -17.96
C ARG A 51 18.42 26.61 -16.69
N LEU A 52 18.90 26.21 -15.51
CA LEU A 52 18.47 26.75 -14.22
C LEU A 52 18.87 28.23 -14.08
N GLN A 53 20.11 28.57 -14.42
CA GLN A 53 20.62 29.93 -14.40
C GLN A 53 19.83 30.85 -15.35
N ASN A 54 19.48 30.37 -16.54
CA ASN A 54 18.64 31.11 -17.49
C ASN A 54 17.18 31.23 -17.04
N SER A 55 16.67 30.28 -16.24
CA SER A 55 15.33 30.36 -15.66
C SER A 55 15.29 31.31 -14.46
N LEU A 56 16.32 31.29 -13.61
CA LEU A 56 16.51 32.25 -12.52
C LEU A 56 16.71 33.69 -13.02
N LYS A 57 17.53 33.90 -14.05
CA LYS A 57 17.71 35.22 -14.71
C LYS A 57 16.40 35.80 -15.26
N ARG A 58 15.46 34.95 -15.68
CA ARG A 58 14.12 35.38 -16.15
C ARG A 58 13.17 35.76 -15.01
N LEU A 59 13.42 35.27 -13.80
CA LEU A 59 12.60 35.52 -12.61
C LEU A 59 13.03 36.77 -11.81
N THR A 60 14.30 37.21 -11.93
CA THR A 60 14.88 38.30 -11.12
C THR A 60 14.95 39.67 -11.79
N THR A 61 14.47 39.83 -13.02
CA THR A 61 14.50 41.12 -13.72
C THR A 61 13.32 41.99 -13.28
N PRO A 62 13.60 43.08 -12.52
CA PRO A 62 14.39 44.15 -13.13
C PRO A 62 15.68 44.55 -12.39
N PHE A 63 16.16 43.84 -11.37
CA PHE A 63 17.39 44.23 -10.68
C PHE A 63 18.46 43.13 -10.66
N THR A 64 19.43 43.30 -11.57
CA THR A 64 20.82 42.79 -11.58
C THR A 64 21.12 41.35 -12.03
N THR A 65 22.30 41.24 -12.65
CA THR A 65 22.88 40.11 -13.38
C THR A 65 23.54 39.09 -12.46
N LEU A 66 22.91 37.94 -12.24
CA LEU A 66 23.51 36.76 -11.59
C LEU A 66 24.33 35.95 -12.62
N SER A 67 25.66 35.94 -12.46
CA SER A 67 26.56 35.03 -13.20
C SER A 67 27.08 33.96 -12.25
N LEU A 68 26.68 32.70 -12.48
CA LEU A 68 27.20 31.53 -11.78
C LEU A 68 28.34 30.95 -12.63
N ASP A 69 29.54 30.80 -12.06
CA ASP A 69 30.72 30.23 -12.73
C ASP A 69 30.74 28.69 -12.54
N PRO A 70 30.85 27.87 -13.60
CA PRO A 70 30.81 26.41 -13.52
C PRO A 70 31.94 25.76 -12.72
N SER A 71 33.01 26.50 -12.43
CA SER A 71 34.22 26.00 -11.77
C SER A 71 34.25 26.20 -10.25
N THR A 72 33.27 26.91 -9.68
CA THR A 72 33.18 27.18 -8.24
C THR A 72 32.05 26.40 -7.59
N SER A 73 32.29 25.83 -6.41
CA SER A 73 31.23 25.26 -5.57
C SER A 73 30.10 26.28 -5.45
N LEU A 74 28.86 25.90 -5.79
CA LEU A 74 27.66 26.72 -5.66
C LEU A 74 27.72 27.48 -4.33
N ASN A 75 28.00 28.79 -4.39
CA ASN A 75 28.25 29.57 -3.19
C ASN A 75 26.89 29.92 -2.58
N LEU A 76 26.28 28.93 -1.90
CA LEU A 76 24.95 29.00 -1.28
C LEU A 76 24.82 30.18 -0.31
N SER A 77 25.95 30.71 0.19
CA SER A 77 26.03 31.94 1.00
C SER A 77 25.56 33.20 0.26
N LEU A 78 25.72 33.30 -1.06
CA LEU A 78 25.22 34.41 -1.88
C LEU A 78 23.70 34.30 -2.10
N LEU A 79 23.17 33.10 -2.30
CA LEU A 79 21.72 32.87 -2.34
C LEU A 79 21.05 33.16 -0.98
N HIS A 80 21.73 32.82 0.12
CA HIS A 80 21.33 33.20 1.47
C HIS A 80 21.43 34.72 1.71
N SER A 81 22.46 35.41 1.19
CA SER A 81 22.61 36.85 1.38
C SER A 81 21.55 37.67 0.63
N TYR A 82 21.11 37.23 -0.55
CA TYR A 82 19.97 37.81 -1.27
C TYR A 82 18.64 37.67 -0.53
N HIS A 83 18.52 36.69 0.39
CA HIS A 83 17.38 36.53 1.29
C HIS A 83 17.39 37.54 2.46
N THR A 84 18.56 38.10 2.79
CA THR A 84 18.74 39.10 3.87
C THR A 84 18.70 40.55 3.40
N THR A 85 18.97 40.86 2.12
CA THR A 85 19.03 42.25 1.63
C THR A 85 17.65 42.91 1.40
N THR A 86 16.55 42.21 1.65
CA THR A 86 15.19 42.80 1.72
C THR A 86 14.77 43.20 3.14
N LEU A 87 15.67 43.14 4.13
CA LEU A 87 15.44 43.68 5.46
C LEU A 87 15.96 45.13 5.53
N THR A 88 15.06 46.09 5.42
CA THR A 88 15.30 47.40 6.05
C THR A 88 14.88 47.30 7.51
N PRO A 89 15.69 47.80 8.46
CA PRO A 89 15.33 47.73 9.87
C PRO A 89 14.34 48.87 10.17
N SER A 90 13.06 48.57 10.20
CA SER A 90 12.11 49.41 10.95
C SER A 90 11.19 48.54 11.80
N THR A 91 11.07 49.02 13.02
CA THR A 91 10.51 48.39 14.20
C THR A 91 9.08 47.87 14.00
N ASN A 92 8.87 46.65 14.48
CA ASN A 92 7.60 46.14 15.01
C ASN A 92 6.46 45.95 13.99
N THR A 93 6.41 44.80 13.32
CA THR A 93 5.16 44.09 12.94
C THR A 93 5.48 42.69 12.41
N GLN A 94 4.64 41.72 12.74
CA GLN A 94 4.68 40.34 12.25
C GLN A 94 4.79 40.31 10.71
N HIS A 95 5.88 39.76 10.18
CA HIS A 95 6.08 39.61 8.74
C HIS A 95 5.16 38.53 8.17
N HIS A 96 4.00 38.94 7.65
CA HIS A 96 3.17 38.14 6.77
C HIS A 96 3.91 37.84 5.46
N PHE A 97 4.25 36.57 5.24
CA PHE A 97 4.58 36.02 3.92
C PHE A 97 3.27 35.85 3.12
N THR A 98 2.64 36.95 2.71
CA THR A 98 1.58 36.89 1.69
C THR A 98 2.24 36.65 0.34
N LEU A 99 2.37 35.37 -0.03
CA LEU A 99 2.56 34.95 -1.42
C LEU A 99 1.63 35.80 -2.29
N ARG A 100 2.18 36.48 -3.31
CA ARG A 100 1.40 37.26 -4.29
C ARG A 100 0.56 36.33 -5.16
N LEU A 101 -0.46 35.70 -4.57
CA LEU A 101 -1.58 34.98 -5.19
C LEU A 101 -2.59 35.97 -5.83
N HIS A 102 -2.10 37.08 -6.40
CA HIS A 102 -2.93 38.13 -7.01
C HIS A 102 -2.96 38.07 -8.54
N ASN A 103 -2.35 37.05 -9.15
CA ASN A 103 -2.49 36.85 -10.59
C ASN A 103 -3.71 35.98 -10.90
N THR A 104 -4.84 36.62 -11.20
CA THR A 104 -6.11 35.98 -11.57
C THR A 104 -5.99 35.05 -12.79
N SER A 105 -5.03 35.26 -13.69
CA SER A 105 -4.79 34.38 -14.84
C SER A 105 -4.21 33.02 -14.44
N HIS A 106 -3.26 33.00 -13.48
CA HIS A 106 -2.64 31.77 -12.98
C HIS A 106 -3.64 30.94 -12.18
N HIS A 107 -4.43 31.59 -11.32
CA HIS A 107 -5.48 30.92 -10.55
C HIS A 107 -6.51 30.24 -11.46
N ARG A 108 -6.86 30.84 -12.61
CA ARG A 108 -7.73 30.20 -13.61
C ARG A 108 -7.12 28.93 -14.19
N GLN A 109 -5.83 28.90 -14.47
CA GLN A 109 -5.16 27.69 -14.98
C GLN A 109 -5.14 26.56 -13.95
N VAL A 110 -4.76 26.87 -12.70
CA VAL A 110 -4.73 25.89 -11.60
C VAL A 110 -6.14 25.38 -11.30
N TYR A 111 -7.14 26.26 -11.31
CA TYR A 111 -8.55 25.90 -11.18
C TYR A 111 -8.98 24.88 -12.24
N GLN A 112 -8.70 25.12 -13.52
CA GLN A 112 -9.07 24.17 -14.59
C GLN A 112 -8.40 22.80 -14.41
N ARG A 113 -7.15 22.79 -13.93
CA ARG A 113 -6.44 21.54 -13.64
C ARG A 113 -7.06 20.78 -12.48
N GLU A 114 -7.29 21.45 -11.35
CA GLU A 114 -7.88 20.85 -10.15
C GLU A 114 -9.31 20.39 -10.40
N LYS A 115 -10.11 21.17 -11.13
CA LYS A 115 -11.44 20.76 -11.59
C LYS A 115 -11.39 19.48 -12.42
N ARG A 116 -10.52 19.43 -13.44
CA ARG A 116 -10.34 18.22 -14.26
C ARG A 116 -9.87 17.02 -13.44
N GLN A 117 -9.08 17.22 -12.38
CA GLN A 117 -8.69 16.14 -11.48
C GLN A 117 -9.89 15.58 -10.73
N LEU A 118 -10.76 16.43 -10.18
CA LEU A 118 -11.99 16.00 -9.51
C LEU A 118 -12.94 15.29 -10.47
N GLU A 119 -13.15 15.82 -11.68
CA GLU A 119 -13.97 15.18 -12.72
C GLU A 119 -13.44 13.78 -13.05
N ASN A 120 -12.13 13.64 -13.26
CA ASN A 120 -11.49 12.34 -13.49
C ASN A 120 -11.66 11.37 -12.31
N PHE A 121 -11.63 11.86 -11.06
CA PHE A 121 -11.86 11.01 -9.90
C PHE A 121 -13.32 10.58 -9.79
N GLN A 122 -14.25 11.48 -10.06
CA GLN A 122 -15.67 11.17 -10.14
C GLN A 122 -15.95 10.12 -11.22
N GLU A 123 -15.42 10.28 -12.43
CA GLU A 123 -15.63 9.35 -13.55
C GLU A 123 -15.08 7.95 -13.29
N LYS A 124 -13.93 7.84 -12.63
CA LYS A 124 -13.27 6.55 -12.33
C LYS A 124 -13.84 5.81 -11.12
N THR A 125 -14.66 6.47 -10.32
CA THR A 125 -15.19 5.89 -9.09
C THR A 125 -16.43 5.05 -9.40
N GLU A 126 -16.39 3.76 -9.07
CA GLU A 126 -17.54 2.86 -9.27
C GLU A 126 -18.61 3.05 -8.20
N ASP A 127 -18.20 3.36 -6.96
CA ASP A 127 -19.10 3.58 -5.84
C ASP A 127 -19.95 4.86 -6.04
N GLN A 128 -21.26 4.75 -5.86
CA GLN A 128 -22.18 5.86 -6.13
C GLN A 128 -22.11 6.96 -5.04
N GLU A 129 -21.84 6.59 -3.79
CA GLU A 129 -21.70 7.56 -2.70
C GLU A 129 -20.41 8.36 -2.85
N ASP A 130 -19.29 7.69 -3.16
CA ASP A 130 -18.01 8.37 -3.40
C ASP A 130 -18.08 9.26 -4.66
N ARG A 131 -18.79 8.83 -5.71
CA ARG A 131 -19.06 9.67 -6.89
C ARG A 131 -19.80 10.95 -6.52
N LYS A 132 -20.85 10.83 -5.71
CA LYS A 132 -21.59 11.99 -5.19
C LYS A 132 -20.69 12.88 -4.33
N HIS A 133 -19.86 12.29 -3.49
CA HIS A 133 -18.90 13.03 -2.66
C HIS A 133 -17.93 13.88 -3.51
N PHE A 134 -17.39 13.33 -4.59
CA PHE A 134 -16.54 14.11 -5.51
C PHE A 134 -17.32 15.20 -6.26
N GLN A 135 -18.59 14.95 -6.60
CA GLN A 135 -19.47 15.97 -7.18
C GLN A 135 -19.68 17.13 -6.21
N ASP A 136 -20.03 16.84 -4.95
CA ASP A 136 -20.24 17.87 -3.92
C ASP A 136 -18.96 18.72 -3.73
N ILE A 137 -17.78 18.10 -3.77
CA ILE A 137 -16.49 18.81 -3.68
C ILE A 137 -16.21 19.66 -4.92
N LEU A 138 -16.61 19.19 -6.10
CA LEU A 138 -16.50 19.96 -7.34
C LEU A 138 -17.36 21.22 -7.25
N GLU A 139 -18.60 21.11 -6.78
CA GLU A 139 -19.49 22.26 -6.55
C GLU A 139 -18.90 23.25 -5.53
N VAL A 140 -18.25 22.76 -4.47
CA VAL A 140 -17.52 23.60 -3.51
C VAL A 140 -16.37 24.36 -4.19
N LEU A 141 -15.56 23.68 -5.02
CA LEU A 141 -14.46 24.31 -5.76
C LEU A 141 -14.99 25.42 -6.70
N GLU A 142 -16.05 25.14 -7.45
CA GLU A 142 -16.67 26.10 -8.37
C GLU A 142 -17.22 27.33 -7.63
N ASN A 143 -17.95 27.11 -6.53
CA ASN A 143 -18.52 28.19 -5.72
C ASN A 143 -17.41 29.07 -5.12
N LEU A 144 -16.44 28.48 -4.42
CA LEU A 144 -15.35 29.25 -3.80
C LEU A 144 -14.49 29.97 -4.83
N PHE A 145 -14.27 29.37 -6.00
CA PHE A 145 -13.54 30.05 -7.07
C PHE A 145 -14.32 31.24 -7.65
N ALA A 146 -15.64 31.12 -7.78
CA ALA A 146 -16.49 32.23 -8.19
C ALA A 146 -16.45 33.38 -7.15
N GLN A 147 -16.51 33.06 -5.85
CA GLN A 147 -16.36 34.05 -4.77
C GLN A 147 -14.99 34.73 -4.82
N HIS A 148 -13.91 33.97 -5.04
CA HIS A 148 -12.56 34.52 -5.21
C HIS A 148 -12.46 35.51 -6.38
N LEU A 149 -13.29 35.35 -7.42
CA LEU A 149 -13.40 36.28 -8.55
C LEU A 149 -14.34 37.47 -8.30
N GLY A 150 -14.97 37.56 -7.12
CA GLY A 150 -15.87 38.66 -6.73
C GLY A 150 -17.36 38.36 -6.85
N SER A 151 -17.76 37.09 -7.06
CA SER A 151 -19.17 36.68 -7.01
C SER A 151 -19.70 36.73 -5.57
N SER A 152 -20.97 37.12 -5.39
CA SER A 152 -21.64 37.18 -4.09
C SER A 152 -22.41 35.89 -3.73
N SER A 153 -21.92 34.71 -4.14
CA SER A 153 -22.57 33.44 -3.82
C SER A 153 -22.48 33.12 -2.32
N ASP A 154 -23.43 32.35 -1.81
CA ASP A 154 -23.37 31.86 -0.43
C ASP A 154 -22.22 30.87 -0.24
N THR A 155 -21.48 31.02 0.86
CA THR A 155 -20.37 30.13 1.21
C THR A 155 -20.88 28.74 1.58
N PRO A 156 -20.26 27.66 1.05
CA PRO A 156 -20.68 26.30 1.37
C PRO A 156 -20.67 25.99 2.88
N PRO A 157 -21.52 25.07 3.35
CA PRO A 157 -21.53 24.62 4.75
C PRO A 157 -20.15 24.16 5.24
N ARG A 158 -19.85 24.46 6.52
CA ARG A 158 -18.55 24.12 7.15
C ARG A 158 -18.17 22.64 7.05
N VAL A 159 -19.14 21.74 7.11
CA VAL A 159 -18.90 20.28 6.96
C VAL A 159 -18.35 19.97 5.56
N LEU A 160 -18.98 20.50 4.51
CA LEU A 160 -18.53 20.33 3.13
C LEU A 160 -17.17 21.00 2.89
N LEU A 161 -16.92 22.19 3.45
CA LEU A 161 -15.61 22.84 3.37
C LEU A 161 -14.51 21.98 4.02
N THR A 162 -14.80 21.38 5.18
CA THR A 162 -13.85 20.52 5.91
C THR A 162 -13.53 19.25 5.11
N GLN A 163 -14.55 18.65 4.49
CA GLN A 163 -14.40 17.51 3.58
C GLN A 163 -13.61 17.88 2.32
N ALA A 164 -13.89 19.03 1.71
CA ALA A 164 -13.15 19.54 0.56
C ALA A 164 -11.67 19.78 0.92
N LEU A 165 -11.39 20.35 2.10
CA LEU A 165 -10.03 20.55 2.60
C LEU A 165 -9.31 19.21 2.85
N LEU A 166 -10.01 18.19 3.38
CA LEU A 166 -9.47 16.84 3.53
C LEU A 166 -9.05 16.26 2.17
N VAL A 167 -9.95 16.29 1.18
CA VAL A 167 -9.66 15.77 -0.16
C VAL A 167 -8.55 16.56 -0.84
N ALA A 168 -8.58 17.89 -0.74
CA ALA A 168 -7.53 18.75 -1.29
C ALA A 168 -6.15 18.42 -0.72
N SER A 169 -6.09 18.24 0.61
CA SER A 169 -4.87 17.89 1.34
C SER A 169 -4.35 16.50 0.97
N ARG A 170 -5.21 15.54 0.58
CA ARG A 170 -4.80 14.20 0.15
C ARG A 170 -4.43 14.12 -1.35
N ARG A 171 -4.85 15.10 -2.16
CA ARG A 171 -4.74 15.05 -3.64
C ARG A 171 -3.82 16.12 -4.25
N SER A 172 -3.05 16.84 -3.44
CA SER A 172 -2.17 17.92 -3.89
C SER A 172 -2.92 19.06 -4.59
N MET A 173 -4.07 19.46 -4.05
CA MET A 173 -4.89 20.55 -4.62
C MET A 173 -4.67 21.83 -3.81
N GLN A 174 -3.62 22.58 -4.16
CA GLN A 174 -3.23 23.79 -3.44
C GLN A 174 -4.25 24.92 -3.57
N LEU A 175 -4.92 25.07 -4.72
CA LEU A 175 -5.90 26.14 -4.90
C LEU A 175 -7.15 25.84 -4.08
N LEU A 176 -7.70 24.63 -4.14
CA LEU A 176 -8.83 24.25 -3.28
C LEU A 176 -8.49 24.39 -1.79
N THR A 177 -7.26 24.04 -1.39
CA THR A 177 -6.77 24.25 -0.01
C THR A 177 -6.81 25.74 0.37
N TYR A 178 -6.23 26.61 -0.48
CA TYR A 178 -6.24 28.06 -0.27
C TYR A 178 -7.67 28.61 -0.20
N LEU A 179 -8.52 28.25 -1.16
CA LEU A 179 -9.89 28.73 -1.26
C LEU A 179 -10.72 28.32 -0.04
N ALA A 180 -10.63 27.07 0.41
CA ALA A 180 -11.38 26.60 1.57
C ALA A 180 -11.03 27.37 2.86
N ILE A 181 -9.77 27.79 3.02
CA ILE A 181 -9.28 28.53 4.19
C ILE A 181 -9.56 30.03 4.06
N GLN A 182 -9.11 30.66 2.97
CA GLN A 182 -9.13 32.12 2.81
C GLN A 182 -10.48 32.67 2.37
N VAL A 183 -11.18 31.93 1.50
CA VAL A 183 -12.48 32.36 0.95
C VAL A 183 -13.62 31.70 1.72
N GLY A 184 -13.52 30.39 1.97
CA GLY A 184 -14.47 29.64 2.78
C GLY A 184 -14.44 29.96 4.27
N GLY A 185 -13.42 30.69 4.75
CA GLY A 185 -13.31 31.12 6.14
C GLY A 185 -13.03 29.99 7.14
N LEU A 186 -12.52 28.84 6.70
CA LEU A 186 -12.08 27.79 7.62
C LEU A 186 -10.87 28.25 8.44
N SER A 187 -10.84 27.87 9.72
CA SER A 187 -9.61 27.95 10.53
C SER A 187 -8.48 27.17 9.84
N ILE A 188 -7.24 27.61 9.98
CA ILE A 188 -6.05 26.97 9.38
C ILE A 188 -5.70 25.61 10.01
N ASN A 189 -6.07 25.38 11.27
CA ASN A 189 -5.77 24.14 12.00
C ASN A 189 -7.03 23.31 12.37
N PRO A 190 -8.04 23.17 11.49
CA PRO A 190 -9.22 22.41 11.84
C PRO A 190 -8.85 20.93 11.88
N VAL A 191 -9.61 20.15 12.66
CA VAL A 191 -9.58 18.69 12.52
C VAL A 191 -10.35 18.38 11.23
N VAL A 192 -9.65 17.89 10.21
CA VAL A 192 -10.23 17.53 8.91
C VAL A 192 -10.57 16.05 8.82
N ASP A 193 -9.90 15.22 9.63
CA ASP A 193 -10.24 13.81 9.81
C ASP A 193 -10.42 13.52 11.31
N PRO A 194 -11.67 13.37 11.77
CA PRO A 194 -11.99 13.17 13.18
C PRO A 194 -11.68 11.74 13.67
N THR A 195 -11.32 10.79 12.79
CA THR A 195 -10.95 9.43 13.22
C THR A 195 -9.54 9.37 13.82
N GLN A 196 -8.72 10.37 13.53
CA GLN A 196 -7.33 10.48 13.99
C GLN A 196 -7.02 11.87 14.57
N ASP A 197 -8.01 12.75 14.68
CA ASP A 197 -7.87 14.16 15.08
C ASP A 197 -6.83 14.94 14.25
N SER A 198 -6.69 14.58 12.97
CA SER A 198 -5.63 15.11 12.11
C SER A 198 -6.05 16.39 11.36
N THR A 199 -5.08 17.25 11.08
CA THR A 199 -5.27 18.51 10.34
C THR A 199 -4.90 18.40 8.88
N ALA A 200 -5.18 19.45 8.10
CA ALA A 200 -4.78 19.53 6.68
C ALA A 200 -3.26 19.32 6.51
N LEU A 201 -2.45 19.86 7.44
CA LEU A 201 -1.00 19.71 7.42
C LEU A 201 -0.56 18.24 7.61
N HIS A 202 -1.23 17.50 8.50
CA HIS A 202 -0.98 16.07 8.69
C HIS A 202 -1.28 15.28 7.41
N GLN A 203 -2.44 15.51 6.80
CA GLN A 203 -2.88 14.81 5.60
C GLN A 203 -2.01 15.14 4.38
N ALA A 204 -1.64 16.41 4.19
CA ALA A 204 -0.70 16.79 3.14
C ALA A 204 0.70 16.18 3.35
N ALA A 205 1.16 16.12 4.60
CA ALA A 205 2.45 15.53 4.95
C ALA A 205 2.49 14.02 4.74
N SER A 206 1.43 13.29 5.12
CA SER A 206 1.34 11.83 4.96
C SER A 206 1.26 11.38 3.51
N HIS A 207 0.92 12.29 2.58
CA HIS A 207 0.88 12.03 1.14
C HIS A 207 2.05 12.65 0.36
N GLY A 208 2.94 13.39 1.05
CA GLY A 208 4.12 14.00 0.45
C GLY A 208 3.85 15.23 -0.41
N HIS A 209 2.70 15.87 -0.22
CA HIS A 209 2.26 17.02 -1.01
C HIS A 209 2.93 18.30 -0.53
N SER A 210 4.22 18.40 -0.84
CA SER A 210 5.12 19.46 -0.39
C SER A 210 4.59 20.86 -0.71
N VAL A 211 3.93 21.05 -1.85
CA VAL A 211 3.31 22.34 -2.23
C VAL A 211 2.16 22.72 -1.30
N CYS A 212 1.28 21.77 -0.97
CA CYS A 212 0.21 21.98 0.01
C CYS A 212 0.78 22.24 1.41
N VAL A 213 1.85 21.53 1.79
CA VAL A 213 2.55 21.77 3.06
C VAL A 213 3.13 23.18 3.14
N THR A 214 3.84 23.63 2.10
CA THR A 214 4.38 25.01 2.05
C THR A 214 3.27 26.05 2.13
N LEU A 215 2.15 25.85 1.41
CA LEU A 215 0.99 26.73 1.50
C LEU A 215 0.40 26.77 2.91
N LEU A 216 0.15 25.62 3.52
CA LEU A 216 -0.43 25.54 4.86
C LEU A 216 0.47 26.22 5.90
N LEU A 217 1.79 26.01 5.82
CA LEU A 217 2.77 26.66 6.70
C LEU A 217 2.82 28.18 6.50
N SER A 218 2.76 28.67 5.26
CA SER A 218 2.72 30.12 4.98
C SER A 218 1.43 30.79 5.46
N LEU A 219 0.33 30.03 5.51
CA LEU A 219 -0.94 30.44 6.12
C LEU A 219 -0.96 30.32 7.66
N GLY A 220 0.14 29.89 8.28
CA GLY A 220 0.27 29.80 9.74
C GLY A 220 -0.22 28.48 10.35
N ALA A 221 -0.21 27.38 9.60
CA ALA A 221 -0.51 26.06 10.16
C ALA A 221 0.48 25.71 11.29
N CYS A 222 -0.04 25.11 12.37
CA CYS A 222 0.76 24.73 13.51
C CYS A 222 1.55 23.44 13.19
N VAL A 223 2.86 23.58 12.99
CA VAL A 223 3.77 22.48 12.63
C VAL A 223 3.92 21.42 13.74
N LEU A 224 3.74 21.83 15.00
CA LEU A 224 3.88 20.96 16.18
C LEU A 224 2.55 20.40 16.70
N LYS A 225 1.42 20.70 16.05
CA LYS A 225 0.11 20.19 16.49
C LYS A 225 0.13 18.65 16.40
N PRO A 226 -0.12 17.92 17.49
CA PRO A 226 -0.23 16.47 17.45
C PRO A 226 -1.60 16.03 16.92
N ASP A 227 -1.63 14.88 16.26
CA ASP A 227 -2.84 14.09 16.04
C ASP A 227 -3.20 13.25 17.28
N ARG A 228 -4.22 12.40 17.19
CA ARG A 228 -4.69 11.53 18.29
C ARG A 228 -3.61 10.61 18.88
N TYR A 229 -2.61 10.26 18.08
CA TYR A 229 -1.53 9.35 18.46
C TYR A 229 -0.22 10.10 18.75
N GLY A 230 -0.29 11.42 18.93
CA GLY A 230 0.86 12.26 19.20
C GLY A 230 1.77 12.47 17.97
N HIS A 231 1.35 12.03 16.78
CA HIS A 231 2.14 12.27 15.57
C HIS A 231 1.99 13.73 15.17
N THR A 232 3.11 14.38 14.89
CA THR A 232 3.12 15.64 14.14
C THR A 232 3.11 15.36 12.64
N ALA A 233 2.88 16.38 11.82
CA ALA A 233 3.03 16.27 10.36
C ALA A 233 4.40 15.70 9.95
N ALA A 234 5.48 16.02 10.67
CA ALA A 234 6.82 15.48 10.39
C ALA A 234 6.94 13.98 10.68
N HIS A 235 6.24 13.46 11.70
CA HIS A 235 6.17 12.02 11.94
C HIS A 235 5.54 11.32 10.73
N LEU A 236 4.40 11.81 10.26
CA LEU A 236 3.71 11.21 9.11
C LEU A 236 4.54 11.29 7.82
N ALA A 237 5.17 12.44 7.53
CA ALA A 237 6.08 12.55 6.39
C ALA A 237 7.26 11.57 6.49
N ALA A 238 7.79 11.33 7.69
CA ALA A 238 8.84 10.34 7.92
C ALA A 238 8.35 8.89 7.74
N MET A 239 7.16 8.56 8.26
CA MET A 239 6.53 7.24 8.15
C MET A 239 6.37 6.79 6.69
N PHE A 240 5.94 7.70 5.83
CA PHE A 240 5.69 7.42 4.41
C PHE A 240 6.87 7.80 3.49
N CYS A 241 8.05 8.08 4.07
CA CYS A 241 9.30 8.38 3.35
C CYS A 241 9.21 9.60 2.39
N HIS A 242 8.44 10.61 2.76
CA HIS A 242 8.30 11.85 1.99
C HIS A 242 9.43 12.84 2.31
N LYS A 243 10.64 12.53 1.83
CA LYS A 243 11.89 13.25 2.17
C LYS A 243 11.80 14.78 2.01
N LEU A 244 11.27 15.27 0.88
CA LEU A 244 11.16 16.72 0.63
C LEU A 244 10.21 17.38 1.61
N THR A 245 9.04 16.77 1.83
CA THR A 245 8.02 17.24 2.77
C THR A 245 8.52 17.21 4.20
N TYR A 246 9.24 16.15 4.58
CA TYR A 246 9.88 16.03 5.88
C TYR A 246 10.91 17.15 6.10
N ARG A 247 11.77 17.43 5.11
CA ARG A 247 12.77 18.51 5.17
C ARG A 247 12.13 19.89 5.35
N LEU A 248 11.05 20.16 4.61
CA LEU A 248 10.25 21.38 4.77
C LEU A 248 9.76 21.50 6.22
N LEU A 249 9.10 20.47 6.74
CA LEU A 249 8.52 20.51 8.08
C LEU A 249 9.56 20.74 9.17
N ILE A 250 10.67 20.00 9.17
CA ILE A 250 11.70 20.14 10.22
C ILE A 250 12.36 21.53 10.23
N LYS A 251 12.43 22.22 9.07
CA LYS A 251 12.95 23.58 9.00
C LYS A 251 12.10 24.58 9.78
N HIS A 252 10.80 24.31 9.89
CA HIS A 252 9.85 25.14 10.63
C HIS A 252 9.66 24.70 12.10
N MET A 253 10.36 23.64 12.56
CA MET A 253 10.15 23.07 13.90
C MET A 253 11.10 23.63 14.98
N ASP A 254 12.00 24.57 14.68
CA ASP A 254 12.91 25.23 15.64
C ASP A 254 13.62 24.25 16.62
N HIS A 255 14.04 23.08 16.13
CA HIS A 255 14.69 22.01 16.91
C HIS A 255 13.83 21.33 17.99
N HIS A 256 12.51 21.50 17.97
CA HIS A 256 11.62 20.70 18.80
C HIS A 256 11.47 19.28 18.22
N ASP A 257 11.77 18.27 19.05
CA ASP A 257 11.59 16.86 18.71
C ASP A 257 10.49 16.23 19.59
N PRO A 258 9.21 16.56 19.36
CA PRO A 258 8.12 15.94 20.12
C PRO A 258 8.10 14.43 19.87
N VAL A 259 7.66 13.69 20.89
CA VAL A 259 7.46 12.24 20.79
C VAL A 259 5.98 11.92 20.58
N ASN A 260 5.71 10.91 19.76
CA ASN A 260 4.38 10.34 19.60
C ASN A 260 4.03 9.38 20.76
N SER A 261 2.84 8.76 20.71
CA SER A 261 2.38 7.81 21.74
C SER A 261 3.31 6.61 21.94
N ALA A 262 4.07 6.22 20.91
CA ALA A 262 5.09 5.16 21.00
C ALA A 262 6.43 5.64 21.59
N GLY A 263 6.50 6.89 22.06
CA GLY A 263 7.71 7.51 22.60
C GLY A 263 8.78 7.78 21.54
N LYS A 264 8.42 7.82 20.25
CA LYS A 264 9.36 8.04 19.14
C LYS A 264 9.27 9.47 18.63
N THR A 265 10.42 10.05 18.34
CA THR A 265 10.55 11.33 17.64
C THR A 265 10.52 11.13 16.12
N HIS A 266 10.15 12.17 15.37
CA HIS A 266 10.12 12.11 13.90
C HIS A 266 11.48 11.70 13.27
N PRO A 267 12.67 12.07 13.79
CA PRO A 267 13.94 11.57 13.25
C PRO A 267 14.17 10.09 13.56
N GLN A 268 13.68 9.58 14.70
CA GLN A 268 13.74 8.14 15.03
C GLN A 268 12.85 7.33 14.07
N VAL A 269 11.64 7.81 13.76
CA VAL A 269 10.77 7.22 12.75
C VAL A 269 11.46 7.20 11.38
N ALA A 270 12.02 8.32 10.94
CA ALA A 270 12.71 8.41 9.65
C ALA A 270 13.89 7.42 9.54
N ARG A 271 14.63 7.19 10.63
CA ARG A 271 15.74 6.22 10.67
C ARG A 271 15.27 4.77 10.57
N SER A 272 14.10 4.46 11.10
CA SER A 272 13.53 3.10 11.13
C SER A 272 13.24 2.53 9.74
N PHE A 273 13.01 3.40 8.74
CA PHE A 273 12.78 3.00 7.35
C PHE A 273 13.96 2.25 6.72
N LYS A 274 15.20 2.57 7.13
CA LYS A 274 16.40 1.87 6.65
C LYS A 274 16.39 0.39 7.04
N SER A 275 15.84 0.06 8.21
CA SER A 275 15.67 -1.32 8.67
C SER A 275 14.69 -2.07 7.77
N TYR A 276 13.58 -1.42 7.38
CA TYR A 276 12.58 -1.94 6.46
C TYR A 276 13.19 -2.30 5.09
N LEU A 277 13.90 -1.38 4.45
CA LEU A 277 14.54 -1.63 3.16
C LEU A 277 15.55 -2.79 3.21
N LYS A 278 16.24 -2.95 4.35
CA LYS A 278 17.20 -4.03 4.57
C LYS A 278 16.51 -5.40 4.67
N CYS A 279 15.35 -5.49 5.35
CA CYS A 279 14.61 -6.75 5.50
C CYS A 279 14.17 -7.32 4.15
N TYR A 280 13.70 -6.46 3.23
CA TYR A 280 13.16 -6.90 1.94
C TYR A 280 14.23 -7.05 0.84
N ASP A 281 15.49 -6.66 1.09
CA ASP A 281 16.58 -6.66 0.10
C ASP A 281 16.22 -5.94 -1.22
N LYS A 282 15.39 -4.89 -1.12
CA LYS A 282 14.76 -4.20 -2.25
C LYS A 282 15.64 -3.19 -2.96
N VAL A 283 16.81 -2.89 -2.38
CA VAL A 283 17.73 -1.83 -2.82
C VAL A 283 18.54 -2.22 -4.06
N ARG A 284 18.53 -3.50 -4.45
CA ARG A 284 19.40 -4.04 -5.52
C ARG A 284 18.67 -4.78 -6.64
N VAL A 285 17.34 -4.85 -6.58
CA VAL A 285 16.65 -5.97 -7.22
C VAL A 285 16.73 -5.90 -8.74
N LEU A 286 16.64 -4.73 -9.39
CA LEU A 286 16.88 -4.59 -10.82
C LEU A 286 17.40 -3.21 -11.22
N ASP A 287 18.38 -3.21 -12.12
CA ASP A 287 18.83 -2.01 -12.85
C ASP A 287 17.89 -1.79 -14.05
N PRO A 288 17.07 -0.72 -14.04
CA PRO A 288 16.16 -0.42 -15.16
C PRO A 288 16.89 -0.37 -16.51
N GLN A 289 18.17 0.00 -16.54
CA GLN A 289 18.97 0.08 -17.76
C GLN A 289 19.30 -1.29 -18.37
N LYS A 290 19.36 -2.35 -17.56
CA LYS A 290 19.54 -3.73 -18.04
C LYS A 290 18.23 -4.32 -18.56
N THR A 291 17.11 -4.01 -17.91
CA THR A 291 15.78 -4.53 -18.26
C THR A 291 15.27 -4.01 -19.61
N LEU A 292 15.68 -2.81 -20.02
CA LEU A 292 15.30 -2.19 -21.30
C LEU A 292 15.79 -2.93 -22.56
N ARG A 293 16.60 -4.00 -22.42
CA ARG A 293 17.20 -4.74 -23.54
C ARG A 293 16.35 -5.90 -24.06
N PHE A 294 15.29 -6.29 -23.36
CA PHE A 294 14.51 -7.47 -23.73
C PHE A 294 13.36 -7.15 -24.67
N ASN A 295 13.33 -7.80 -25.83
CA ASN A 295 12.20 -7.81 -26.77
C ASN A 295 11.29 -9.05 -26.60
N ASP A 296 11.65 -9.96 -25.71
CA ASP A 296 10.94 -11.21 -25.42
C ASP A 296 10.72 -11.33 -23.90
N LEU A 297 9.46 -11.47 -23.51
CA LEU A 297 8.99 -11.59 -22.13
C LEU A 297 9.54 -12.84 -21.43
N SER A 298 9.62 -13.97 -22.12
CA SER A 298 10.14 -15.22 -21.56
C SER A 298 11.62 -15.11 -21.23
N VAL A 299 12.38 -14.35 -22.02
CA VAL A 299 13.81 -14.08 -21.76
C VAL A 299 13.96 -13.13 -20.57
N ALA A 300 13.15 -12.07 -20.51
CA ALA A 300 13.15 -11.12 -19.40
C ALA A 300 12.85 -11.82 -18.06
N ILE A 301 11.85 -12.70 -18.01
CA ILE A 301 11.50 -13.48 -16.82
C ILE A 301 12.65 -14.42 -16.42
N LYS A 302 13.28 -15.10 -17.38
CA LYS A 302 14.41 -16.01 -17.09
C LYS A 302 15.62 -15.28 -16.52
N GLU A 303 15.98 -14.13 -17.08
CA GLU A 303 17.10 -13.32 -16.56
C GLU A 303 16.80 -12.75 -15.18
N LEU A 304 15.60 -12.24 -14.98
CA LEU A 304 15.10 -11.76 -13.69
C LEU A 304 15.16 -12.84 -12.60
N LEU A 305 14.69 -14.05 -12.90
CA LEU A 305 14.80 -15.21 -12.00
C LEU A 305 16.25 -15.58 -11.69
N THR A 306 17.17 -15.30 -12.61
CA THR A 306 18.62 -15.50 -12.42
C THR A 306 19.22 -14.40 -11.53
N GLU A 307 18.84 -13.13 -11.74
CA GLU A 307 19.29 -11.97 -10.95
C GLU A 307 18.77 -11.99 -9.50
N VAL A 308 17.62 -12.59 -9.23
CA VAL A 308 17.12 -12.80 -7.86
C VAL A 308 18.06 -13.73 -7.06
N HIS A 309 19.01 -14.42 -7.68
CA HIS A 309 19.93 -15.38 -7.04
C HIS A 309 19.17 -16.39 -6.18
N PHE A 310 18.08 -16.92 -6.74
CA PHE A 310 17.06 -17.71 -6.04
C PHE A 310 17.64 -18.80 -5.14
N ARG A 311 18.67 -19.55 -5.61
CA ARG A 311 19.34 -20.60 -4.84
C ARG A 311 19.94 -20.10 -3.51
N LYS A 312 20.54 -18.90 -3.49
CA LYS A 312 21.10 -18.31 -2.25
C LYS A 312 19.99 -17.83 -1.32
N LYS A 313 18.92 -17.26 -1.87
CA LYS A 313 17.78 -16.75 -1.10
C LYS A 313 16.92 -17.88 -0.51
N MET A 314 16.79 -19.00 -1.20
CA MET A 314 16.09 -20.19 -0.71
C MET A 314 16.66 -20.69 0.63
N LYS A 315 17.99 -20.70 0.80
CA LYS A 315 18.61 -21.08 2.08
C LYS A 315 18.16 -20.19 3.26
N ARG A 316 17.67 -18.99 2.98
CA ARG A 316 17.23 -18.02 3.98
C ARG A 316 15.71 -17.96 4.09
N VAL A 317 14.95 -18.64 3.23
CA VAL A 317 13.49 -18.47 3.15
C VAL A 317 12.79 -18.85 4.44
N LYS A 318 13.27 -19.88 5.16
CA LYS A 318 12.76 -20.27 6.49
C LYS A 318 12.86 -19.11 7.49
N LYS A 319 13.93 -18.31 7.43
CA LYS A 319 14.14 -17.10 8.26
C LYS A 319 13.32 -15.89 7.80
N MET A 320 12.72 -15.97 6.60
CA MET A 320 11.90 -14.90 6.03
C MET A 320 10.41 -15.14 6.24
N VAL A 321 9.99 -16.38 6.52
CA VAL A 321 8.61 -16.69 6.90
C VAL A 321 8.36 -16.13 8.29
N VAL A 322 7.25 -15.43 8.43
CA VAL A 322 6.84 -14.78 9.68
C VAL A 322 6.24 -15.84 10.60
N ASP A 323 6.84 -16.02 11.77
CA ASP A 323 6.31 -16.89 12.82
C ASP A 323 5.47 -16.08 13.81
N PHE A 324 4.15 -16.25 13.72
CA PHE A 324 3.17 -15.56 14.56
C PHE A 324 2.99 -16.16 15.96
N SER A 325 3.75 -17.19 16.33
CA SER A 325 3.63 -17.87 17.64
C SER A 325 4.54 -17.27 18.73
N GLN A 326 5.54 -16.49 18.35
CA GLN A 326 6.59 -16.02 19.27
C GLN A 326 7.05 -14.58 19.00
N GLY A 327 7.75 -14.02 20.00
CA GLY A 327 8.37 -12.70 19.95
C GLY A 327 7.40 -11.57 19.62
N GLU A 328 7.97 -10.46 19.11
CA GLU A 328 7.19 -9.27 18.76
C GLU A 328 6.17 -9.53 17.63
N THR A 329 6.40 -10.53 16.78
CA THR A 329 5.43 -10.92 15.75
C THR A 329 4.10 -11.37 16.36
N ARG A 330 4.15 -12.15 17.44
CA ARG A 330 2.96 -12.56 18.19
C ARG A 330 2.27 -11.35 18.81
N GLU A 331 3.03 -10.44 19.39
CA GLU A 331 2.50 -9.20 19.98
C GLU A 331 1.79 -8.32 18.95
N VAL A 332 2.37 -8.15 17.74
CA VAL A 332 1.73 -7.42 16.64
C VAL A 332 0.39 -8.05 16.29
N LYS A 333 0.35 -9.38 16.11
CA LYS A 333 -0.89 -10.11 15.80
C LYS A 333 -1.93 -9.96 16.91
N GLU A 334 -1.53 -10.10 18.17
CA GLU A 334 -2.43 -9.95 19.31
C GLU A 334 -2.98 -8.53 19.42
N ALA A 335 -2.13 -7.50 19.24
CA ALA A 335 -2.53 -6.10 19.26
C ALA A 335 -3.52 -5.79 18.14
N VAL A 336 -3.23 -6.20 16.90
CA VAL A 336 -4.12 -6.01 15.74
C VAL A 336 -5.46 -6.72 15.95
N LEU A 337 -5.45 -7.99 16.35
CA LEU A 337 -6.70 -8.74 16.56
C LEU A 337 -7.51 -8.20 17.74
N LYS A 338 -6.86 -7.74 18.81
CA LYS A 338 -7.53 -7.07 19.94
C LYS A 338 -8.20 -5.77 19.49
N GLU A 339 -7.50 -5.00 18.68
CA GLU A 339 -7.97 -3.72 18.15
C GLU A 339 -9.19 -3.90 17.24
N VAL A 340 -9.11 -4.82 16.27
CA VAL A 340 -10.23 -5.12 15.37
C VAL A 340 -11.44 -5.66 16.15
N ARG A 341 -11.22 -6.54 17.15
CA ARG A 341 -12.30 -7.03 18.03
C ARG A 341 -12.99 -5.90 18.78
N ALA A 342 -12.24 -4.98 19.35
CA ALA A 342 -12.79 -3.85 20.10
C ALA A 342 -13.64 -2.96 19.18
N LEU A 343 -13.14 -2.64 17.99
CA LEU A 343 -13.88 -1.85 17.02
C LEU A 343 -15.15 -2.54 16.53
N VAL A 344 -15.07 -3.84 16.21
CA VAL A 344 -16.25 -4.63 15.78
C VAL A 344 -17.26 -4.78 16.91
N ALA A 345 -16.84 -4.88 18.17
CA ALA A 345 -17.77 -4.88 19.30
C ALA A 345 -18.55 -3.56 19.42
N HIS A 346 -17.91 -2.41 19.16
CA HIS A 346 -18.62 -1.13 19.09
C HIS A 346 -19.60 -1.07 17.92
N VAL A 347 -19.23 -1.62 16.76
CA VAL A 347 -20.11 -1.73 15.60
C VAL A 347 -21.32 -2.61 15.91
N ALA A 348 -21.10 -3.78 16.51
CA ALA A 348 -22.14 -4.73 16.91
C ALA A 348 -23.12 -4.11 17.93
N ALA A 349 -22.62 -3.27 18.84
CA ALA A 349 -23.45 -2.53 19.78
C ALA A 349 -24.37 -1.49 19.10
N GLN A 350 -23.99 -0.95 17.94
CA GLN A 350 -24.83 -0.06 17.14
C GLN A 350 -25.75 -0.82 16.18
N ASN A 351 -25.32 -1.97 15.68
CA ASN A 351 -26.09 -2.81 14.77
C ASN A 351 -25.74 -4.30 14.97
N SER A 352 -26.70 -5.05 15.52
CA SER A 352 -26.53 -6.47 15.85
C SER A 352 -26.31 -7.38 14.63
N LEU A 353 -26.57 -6.92 13.40
CA LEU A 353 -26.22 -7.66 12.18
C LEU A 353 -24.72 -8.01 12.15
N TYR A 354 -23.87 -7.14 12.71
CA TYR A 354 -22.42 -7.32 12.74
C TYR A 354 -21.91 -7.98 14.02
N ASP A 355 -22.79 -8.52 14.86
CA ASP A 355 -22.43 -9.37 15.98
C ASP A 355 -22.00 -10.76 15.47
N GLY A 356 -20.79 -10.79 14.91
CA GLY A 356 -20.25 -11.92 14.18
C GLY A 356 -18.90 -12.40 14.70
N ARG A 357 -18.49 -13.58 14.25
CA ARG A 357 -17.19 -14.16 14.59
C ARG A 357 -16.11 -13.61 13.67
N LEU A 358 -15.03 -13.09 14.24
CA LEU A 358 -13.84 -12.72 13.48
C LEU A 358 -12.95 -13.95 13.21
N VAL A 359 -12.68 -14.21 11.93
CA VAL A 359 -11.86 -15.33 11.46
C VAL A 359 -10.68 -14.77 10.67
N LEU A 360 -9.46 -15.01 11.17
CA LEU A 360 -8.25 -14.66 10.44
C LEU A 360 -8.10 -15.60 9.23
N VAL A 361 -7.89 -15.02 8.05
CA VAL A 361 -7.69 -15.72 6.79
C VAL A 361 -6.44 -15.21 6.09
N GLY A 362 -6.19 -15.67 4.86
CA GLY A 362 -5.09 -15.20 4.03
C GLY A 362 -3.70 -15.55 4.60
N SER A 363 -2.69 -14.75 4.23
CA SER A 363 -1.29 -15.14 4.43
C SER A 363 -0.83 -15.21 5.89
N SER A 364 -1.55 -14.51 6.76
CA SER A 364 -1.28 -14.46 8.21
C SER A 364 -2.02 -15.56 8.97
N ALA A 365 -3.00 -16.22 8.35
CA ALA A 365 -3.62 -17.44 8.84
C ALA A 365 -2.90 -18.69 8.34
N ASP A 366 -2.51 -18.71 7.06
CA ASP A 366 -2.00 -19.90 6.39
C ASP A 366 -0.49 -20.18 6.62
N GLY A 367 0.21 -19.28 7.31
CA GLY A 367 1.64 -19.41 7.61
C GLY A 367 2.56 -19.16 6.41
N SER A 368 2.09 -18.42 5.39
CA SER A 368 2.87 -18.06 4.19
C SER A 368 3.31 -16.58 4.16
N ARG A 369 3.10 -15.82 5.23
CA ARG A 369 3.51 -14.42 5.34
C ARG A 369 5.04 -14.30 5.29
N LEU A 370 5.53 -13.36 4.48
CA LEU A 370 6.96 -13.10 4.30
C LEU A 370 7.37 -11.77 4.94
N TYR A 371 8.62 -11.72 5.41
CA TYR A 371 9.37 -10.56 5.93
C TYR A 371 8.87 -9.96 7.24
N ALA A 372 7.59 -9.60 7.32
CA ALA A 372 7.04 -8.90 8.48
C ALA A 372 5.51 -9.10 8.62
N PRO A 373 4.96 -9.00 9.85
CA PRO A 373 3.52 -9.10 10.13
C PRO A 373 2.74 -7.85 9.69
N ALA A 374 2.86 -7.49 8.41
CA ALA A 374 2.40 -6.21 7.87
C ALA A 374 1.02 -6.24 7.19
N GLU A 375 0.33 -7.38 7.20
CA GLU A 375 -0.97 -7.55 6.53
C GLU A 375 -1.80 -8.61 7.23
N PHE A 376 -3.08 -8.34 7.41
CA PHE A 376 -4.03 -9.27 8.02
C PHE A 376 -5.34 -9.23 7.24
N ASP A 377 -5.80 -10.39 6.81
CA ASP A 377 -7.11 -10.56 6.19
C ASP A 377 -8.06 -11.16 7.23
N ILE A 378 -9.18 -10.52 7.51
CA ILE A 378 -10.12 -10.93 8.56
C ILE A 378 -11.53 -10.97 7.98
N ASN A 379 -12.17 -12.14 8.05
CA ASN A 379 -13.60 -12.26 7.78
C ASN A 379 -14.38 -11.95 9.06
N LEU A 380 -15.34 -11.03 8.99
CA LEU A 380 -16.40 -10.87 9.97
C LEU A 380 -17.56 -11.76 9.54
N VAL A 381 -17.64 -12.96 10.14
CA VAL A 381 -18.64 -13.97 9.79
C VAL A 381 -19.94 -13.66 10.51
N VAL A 382 -20.94 -13.27 9.73
CA VAL A 382 -22.33 -13.09 10.15
C VAL A 382 -23.10 -14.37 9.81
N SER A 383 -23.74 -14.98 10.78
CA SER A 383 -24.48 -16.25 10.62
C SER A 383 -25.87 -16.14 11.27
N GLY A 384 -26.78 -17.03 10.89
CA GLY A 384 -28.09 -17.14 11.54
C GLY A 384 -29.06 -15.99 11.26
N VAL A 385 -28.89 -15.28 10.14
CA VAL A 385 -29.84 -14.23 9.72
C VAL A 385 -31.10 -14.89 9.15
N GLU A 386 -32.26 -14.61 9.76
CA GLU A 386 -33.55 -15.13 9.28
C GLU A 386 -33.93 -14.54 7.91
N GLY A 387 -34.68 -15.31 7.12
CA GLY A 387 -35.18 -14.84 5.82
C GLY A 387 -34.10 -14.62 4.77
N VAL A 388 -33.00 -15.38 4.83
CA VAL A 388 -31.95 -15.41 3.81
C VAL A 388 -32.09 -16.67 2.97
N GLU A 389 -32.38 -16.51 1.68
CA GLU A 389 -32.35 -17.58 0.69
C GLU A 389 -31.22 -17.33 -0.31
N VAL A 390 -30.42 -18.37 -0.59
CA VAL A 390 -29.30 -18.29 -1.53
C VAL A 390 -29.63 -19.06 -2.80
N ALA A 391 -29.70 -18.34 -3.92
CA ALA A 391 -29.82 -18.91 -5.24
C ALA A 391 -28.46 -18.96 -5.94
N VAL A 392 -28.18 -20.09 -6.62
CA VAL A 392 -26.98 -20.27 -7.46
C VAL A 392 -27.39 -20.26 -8.92
N GLU A 393 -26.93 -19.25 -9.65
CA GLU A 393 -27.30 -18.99 -11.03
C GLU A 393 -26.09 -19.10 -11.96
N ASP A 394 -26.36 -19.53 -13.19
CA ASP A 394 -25.37 -19.60 -14.26
C ASP A 394 -25.17 -18.19 -14.85
N LEU A 395 -23.91 -17.76 -14.95
CA LEU A 395 -23.52 -16.52 -15.61
C LEU A 395 -23.68 -16.67 -17.12
N ALA A 396 -24.06 -15.58 -17.80
CA ALA A 396 -24.08 -15.56 -19.27
C ALA A 396 -22.68 -15.86 -19.84
N THR A 397 -22.59 -16.46 -21.03
CA THR A 397 -21.30 -16.87 -21.63
C THR A 397 -20.30 -15.71 -21.72
N HIS A 398 -20.75 -14.53 -22.11
CA HIS A 398 -19.92 -13.32 -22.16
C HIS A 398 -19.43 -12.88 -20.77
N GLU A 399 -20.30 -12.93 -19.75
CA GLU A 399 -19.90 -12.63 -18.37
C GLU A 399 -18.94 -13.68 -17.82
N THR A 400 -19.13 -14.95 -18.18
CA THR A 400 -18.22 -16.05 -17.78
C THR A 400 -16.83 -15.83 -18.36
N LEU A 401 -16.73 -15.40 -19.62
CA LEU A 401 -15.45 -15.04 -20.26
C LEU A 401 -14.79 -13.83 -19.58
N LEU A 402 -15.57 -12.84 -19.15
CA LEU A 402 -15.05 -11.66 -18.47
C LEU A 402 -14.69 -11.89 -17.00
N LYS A 403 -15.45 -12.73 -16.30
CA LYS A 403 -15.37 -12.94 -14.84
C LYS A 403 -14.65 -14.22 -14.44
N GLY A 404 -14.44 -15.16 -15.36
CA GLY A 404 -13.61 -16.35 -15.16
C GLY A 404 -14.25 -17.45 -14.34
N HIS A 405 -15.54 -17.33 -14.10
CA HIS A 405 -16.35 -18.29 -13.37
C HIS A 405 -17.74 -18.30 -13.97
N SER A 406 -18.44 -19.44 -13.86
CA SER A 406 -19.77 -19.62 -14.43
C SER A 406 -20.91 -19.46 -13.44
N LEU A 407 -20.63 -19.29 -12.15
CA LEU A 407 -21.65 -19.32 -11.10
C LEU A 407 -21.70 -18.00 -10.33
N ARG A 408 -22.88 -17.41 -10.19
CA ARG A 408 -23.15 -16.25 -9.33
C ARG A 408 -24.03 -16.68 -8.16
N ALA A 409 -23.75 -16.16 -6.98
CA ALA A 409 -24.69 -16.26 -5.86
C ALA A 409 -25.62 -15.04 -5.87
N ARG A 410 -26.91 -15.27 -5.62
CA ARG A 410 -27.89 -14.23 -5.29
C ARG A 410 -28.42 -14.49 -3.89
N VAL A 411 -28.44 -13.44 -3.07
CA VAL A 411 -29.08 -13.48 -1.75
C VAL A 411 -30.44 -12.81 -1.88
N ASN A 412 -31.50 -13.59 -1.72
CA ASN A 412 -32.89 -13.11 -1.65
C ASN A 412 -33.25 -12.94 -0.18
N THR A 413 -33.55 -11.71 0.24
CA THR A 413 -33.88 -11.41 1.63
C THR A 413 -34.67 -10.12 1.76
N GLU A 414 -35.56 -10.06 2.75
CA GLU A 414 -36.26 -8.83 3.16
C GLU A 414 -35.39 -7.99 4.11
N HIS A 415 -34.26 -8.52 4.59
CA HIS A 415 -33.37 -7.83 5.51
C HIS A 415 -32.65 -6.66 4.82
N LEU A 416 -33.06 -5.43 5.09
CA LEU A 416 -32.52 -4.20 4.46
C LEU A 416 -30.99 -4.10 4.51
N GLY A 417 -30.37 -4.54 5.61
CA GLY A 417 -28.91 -4.54 5.77
C GLY A 417 -28.14 -5.51 4.85
N LEU A 418 -28.84 -6.43 4.17
CA LEU A 418 -28.28 -7.39 3.22
C LEU A 418 -28.71 -7.10 1.77
N GLN A 419 -29.43 -6.01 1.52
CA GLN A 419 -29.88 -5.64 0.17
C GLN A 419 -28.89 -4.71 -0.53
N GLY A 420 -28.80 -4.82 -1.87
CA GLY A 420 -27.93 -3.97 -2.68
C GLY A 420 -26.47 -4.04 -2.25
N VAL A 421 -25.90 -2.90 -1.83
CA VAL A 421 -24.54 -2.78 -1.27
C VAL A 421 -24.52 -2.49 0.24
N ALA A 422 -25.69 -2.51 0.89
CA ALA A 422 -25.85 -2.09 2.28
C ALA A 422 -24.95 -2.89 3.24
N PHE A 423 -24.71 -4.17 2.95
CA PHE A 423 -23.92 -5.03 3.85
C PHE A 423 -22.49 -4.56 4.05
N LYS A 424 -21.80 -4.12 2.98
CA LYS A 424 -20.45 -3.57 3.07
C LYS A 424 -20.44 -2.08 3.40
N SER A 425 -21.40 -1.30 2.88
CA SER A 425 -21.45 0.15 3.09
C SER A 425 -21.82 0.51 4.54
N ASN A 426 -22.78 -0.20 5.14
CA ASN A 426 -23.15 0.03 6.54
C ASN A 426 -22.00 -0.31 7.49
N LEU A 427 -21.23 -1.38 7.20
CA LEU A 427 -20.03 -1.70 7.98
C LEU A 427 -19.03 -0.53 7.97
N TYR A 428 -18.75 0.02 6.78
CA TYR A 428 -17.85 1.17 6.66
C TYR A 428 -18.35 2.38 7.47
N HIS A 429 -19.62 2.76 7.31
CA HIS A 429 -20.18 3.92 8.00
C HIS A 429 -20.19 3.75 9.53
N LEU A 430 -20.53 2.56 10.01
CA LEU A 430 -20.50 2.24 11.44
C LEU A 430 -19.08 2.22 12.00
N MET A 431 -18.11 1.64 11.28
CA MET A 431 -16.71 1.66 11.69
C MET A 431 -16.17 3.09 11.70
N GLN A 432 -16.50 3.90 10.69
CA GLN A 432 -16.11 5.30 10.65
C GLN A 432 -16.68 6.08 11.85
N SER A 433 -17.95 5.86 12.21
CA SER A 433 -18.58 6.51 13.37
C SER A 433 -17.93 6.08 14.68
N CYS A 434 -17.67 4.78 14.86
CA CYS A 434 -17.04 4.22 16.05
C CYS A 434 -15.63 4.78 16.23
N LEU A 435 -14.85 4.87 15.15
CA LEU A 435 -13.48 5.37 15.19
C LEU A 435 -13.34 6.79 15.72
N VAL A 436 -14.35 7.65 15.57
CA VAL A 436 -14.30 9.03 16.10
C VAL A 436 -14.10 9.05 17.61
N THR A 437 -14.61 8.07 18.35
CA THR A 437 -14.50 7.99 19.82
C THR A 437 -13.60 6.85 20.30
N HIS A 438 -13.11 6.02 19.39
CA HIS A 438 -12.31 4.85 19.69
C HIS A 438 -10.85 5.21 20.02
N HIS A 439 -10.27 4.50 20.97
CA HIS A 439 -8.90 4.69 21.43
C HIS A 439 -8.15 3.36 21.44
N ILE A 440 -6.97 3.34 20.82
CA ILE A 440 -6.09 2.18 20.83
C ILE A 440 -5.45 2.03 22.22
N CYS A 441 -5.42 0.80 22.73
CA CYS A 441 -4.81 0.50 24.03
C CYS A 441 -3.28 0.31 23.97
N ASP A 442 -2.75 -0.31 22.92
CA ASP A 442 -1.30 -0.53 22.78
C ASP A 442 -0.63 0.75 22.26
N THR A 443 0.27 1.34 23.05
CA THR A 443 0.93 2.61 22.72
C THR A 443 1.86 2.52 21.51
N ARG A 444 2.26 1.31 21.09
CA ARG A 444 3.07 1.08 19.90
C ARG A 444 2.24 1.02 18.62
N LEU A 445 0.93 0.82 18.73
CA LEU A 445 0.00 0.73 17.61
C LEU A 445 -0.75 2.06 17.45
N SER A 446 -0.81 2.58 16.22
CA SER A 446 -1.55 3.82 15.91
C SER A 446 -2.24 3.70 14.57
N TYR A 447 -3.43 4.29 14.42
CA TYR A 447 -4.01 4.48 13.09
C TYR A 447 -3.18 5.51 12.34
N VAL A 448 -2.89 5.26 11.06
CA VAL A 448 -2.17 6.19 10.18
C VAL A 448 -2.99 6.50 8.94
N PRO A 449 -2.93 7.73 8.39
CA PRO A 449 -3.76 8.11 7.26
C PRO A 449 -3.62 7.13 6.08
N PRO A 450 -4.73 6.77 5.43
CA PRO A 450 -6.09 7.31 5.61
C PRO A 450 -6.91 6.72 6.77
N GLY A 451 -6.33 5.83 7.59
CA GLY A 451 -6.97 5.26 8.78
C GLY A 451 -7.96 4.15 8.44
N LEU A 452 -9.05 4.50 7.77
CA LEU A 452 -10.11 3.62 7.29
C LEU A 452 -10.40 3.89 5.81
N GLU A 453 -10.44 2.85 4.98
CA GLU A 453 -10.79 2.93 3.56
C GLU A 453 -11.89 1.92 3.23
N ARG A 454 -12.70 2.23 2.22
CA ARG A 454 -13.57 1.23 1.57
C ARG A 454 -12.72 0.32 0.71
N THR A 455 -13.05 -0.97 0.71
CA THR A 455 -12.53 -1.92 -0.28
C THR A 455 -13.67 -2.45 -1.14
N HIS A 456 -13.33 -3.24 -2.16
CA HIS A 456 -14.33 -3.85 -3.03
C HIS A 456 -15.37 -4.69 -2.26
N ALA A 457 -14.95 -5.34 -1.16
CA ALA A 457 -15.74 -6.32 -0.42
C ALA A 457 -16.01 -5.96 1.05
N GLY A 458 -15.33 -4.94 1.60
CA GLY A 458 -15.40 -4.58 3.01
C GLY A 458 -14.66 -3.29 3.28
N VAL A 459 -13.80 -3.30 4.30
CA VAL A 459 -12.99 -2.13 4.69
C VAL A 459 -11.53 -2.49 4.88
N ALA A 460 -10.65 -1.50 4.76
CA ALA A 460 -9.23 -1.60 5.08
C ALA A 460 -8.90 -0.63 6.22
N LEU A 461 -8.22 -1.14 7.25
CA LEU A 461 -7.66 -0.36 8.35
C LEU A 461 -6.15 -0.25 8.16
N ASN A 462 -5.60 0.96 8.32
CA ASN A 462 -4.18 1.22 8.17
C ASN A 462 -3.57 1.60 9.52
N PHE A 463 -2.59 0.82 9.97
CA PHE A 463 -1.87 1.04 11.23
C PHE A 463 -0.37 1.27 11.02
N ALA A 464 0.25 1.90 11.99
CA ALA A 464 1.68 1.84 12.23
C ALA A 464 1.96 1.17 13.58
N TRP A 465 2.95 0.28 13.58
CA TRP A 465 3.53 -0.35 14.74
C TRP A 465 4.97 0.13 14.95
N GLN A 466 5.37 0.39 16.20
CA GLN A 466 6.68 0.93 16.54
C GLN A 466 7.31 0.19 17.74
N GLY A 467 7.76 -1.04 17.53
CA GLY A 467 8.39 -1.88 18.56
C GLY A 467 9.92 -1.93 18.50
N GLU A 468 10.51 -3.05 18.90
CA GLU A 468 11.96 -3.23 19.02
C GLU A 468 12.53 -4.03 17.82
N ALA A 469 12.00 -5.21 17.57
CA ALA A 469 12.27 -6.04 16.40
C ALA A 469 11.69 -5.42 15.12
N TYR A 470 10.56 -4.73 15.24
CA TYR A 470 9.97 -3.92 14.17
C TYR A 470 9.92 -2.44 14.58
N PRO A 471 11.06 -1.70 14.48
CA PRO A 471 11.15 -0.28 14.89
C PRO A 471 10.11 0.65 14.24
N PHE A 472 9.63 0.26 13.07
CA PHE A 472 8.49 0.85 12.39
C PHE A 472 7.93 -0.19 11.42
N LEU A 473 6.63 -0.42 11.42
CA LEU A 473 5.91 -1.37 10.57
C LEU A 473 4.55 -0.79 10.16
N LEU A 474 4.33 -0.63 8.86
CA LEU A 474 3.01 -0.26 8.34
C LEU A 474 2.19 -1.54 8.15
N ILE A 475 1.02 -1.60 8.78
CA ILE A 475 0.14 -2.77 8.79
C ILE A 475 -1.15 -2.42 8.06
N SER A 476 -1.51 -3.24 7.08
CA SER A 476 -2.82 -3.20 6.41
C SER A 476 -3.71 -4.30 6.99
N VAL A 477 -4.96 -3.98 7.33
CA VAL A 477 -5.91 -4.98 7.84
C VAL A 477 -7.20 -4.88 7.05
N ASP A 478 -7.49 -5.91 6.26
CA ASP A 478 -8.73 -5.99 5.49
C ASP A 478 -9.77 -6.73 6.33
N VAL A 479 -10.88 -6.04 6.64
CA VAL A 479 -12.03 -6.62 7.35
C VAL A 479 -13.18 -6.76 6.36
N VAL A 480 -13.52 -8.00 6.04
CA VAL A 480 -14.55 -8.34 5.05
C VAL A 480 -15.76 -8.93 5.75
N PRO A 481 -16.94 -8.28 5.71
CA PRO A 481 -18.17 -8.89 6.20
C PRO A 481 -18.56 -10.02 5.26
N VAL A 482 -18.78 -11.21 5.81
CA VAL A 482 -19.20 -12.39 5.07
C VAL A 482 -20.42 -13.03 5.72
N LEU A 483 -21.34 -13.52 4.88
CA LEU A 483 -22.53 -14.23 5.32
C LEU A 483 -22.25 -15.74 5.29
N GLY A 484 -22.33 -16.39 6.44
CA GLY A 484 -22.25 -17.85 6.57
C GLY A 484 -23.54 -18.51 6.14
N VAL A 485 -23.47 -19.37 5.12
CA VAL A 485 -24.63 -20.09 4.60
C VAL A 485 -24.32 -21.58 4.41
N PRO A 486 -25.31 -22.48 4.51
CA PRO A 486 -25.13 -23.88 4.17
C PRO A 486 -24.60 -24.06 2.74
N TRP A 487 -23.85 -25.12 2.51
CA TRP A 487 -23.30 -25.41 1.19
C TRP A 487 -24.43 -25.66 0.16
N PRO A 488 -24.55 -24.86 -0.91
CA PRO A 488 -25.64 -25.03 -1.89
C PRO A 488 -25.46 -26.30 -2.73
N ASP A 489 -26.55 -27.04 -2.99
CA ASP A 489 -26.52 -28.29 -3.76
C ASP A 489 -25.93 -28.15 -5.17
N ARG A 490 -26.19 -27.02 -5.85
CA ARG A 490 -25.65 -26.73 -7.19
C ARG A 490 -24.15 -26.36 -7.17
N LEU A 491 -23.60 -25.99 -6.01
CA LEU A 491 -22.20 -25.63 -5.90
C LEU A 491 -21.37 -26.89 -5.63
N GLN A 492 -20.59 -27.33 -6.61
CA GLN A 492 -19.71 -28.47 -6.38
C GLN A 492 -18.65 -28.13 -5.32
N ARG A 493 -18.52 -28.99 -4.30
CA ARG A 493 -17.46 -28.88 -3.29
C ARG A 493 -16.09 -29.17 -3.91
N PRO A 494 -15.14 -28.22 -3.87
CA PRO A 494 -13.80 -28.46 -4.42
C PRO A 494 -13.08 -29.60 -3.69
N PRO A 495 -12.27 -30.42 -4.37
CA PRO A 495 -11.69 -31.64 -3.79
C PRO A 495 -10.84 -31.43 -2.53
N LEU A 496 -10.08 -30.34 -2.48
CA LEU A 496 -9.22 -30.03 -1.32
C LEU A 496 -9.98 -29.44 -0.12
N THR A 497 -11.29 -29.18 -0.23
CA THR A 497 -12.05 -28.54 0.85
C THR A 497 -12.09 -29.44 2.08
N PRO A 498 -11.59 -28.99 3.25
CA PRO A 498 -11.61 -29.79 4.47
C PRO A 498 -13.02 -30.18 4.90
N ASP A 499 -13.19 -31.40 5.42
CA ASP A 499 -14.51 -31.91 5.87
C ASP A 499 -15.14 -31.08 6.98
N THR A 500 -14.31 -30.46 7.82
CA THR A 500 -14.65 -29.50 8.88
C THR A 500 -15.39 -28.26 8.38
N PHE A 501 -15.29 -27.93 7.09
CA PHE A 501 -15.89 -26.76 6.46
C PHE A 501 -17.31 -27.08 5.95
N ALA A 502 -18.31 -26.99 6.85
CA ALA A 502 -19.71 -27.32 6.53
C ALA A 502 -20.49 -26.17 5.86
N GLU A 503 -20.04 -24.92 6.05
CA GLU A 503 -20.66 -23.72 5.50
C GLU A 503 -19.79 -23.11 4.39
N VAL A 504 -20.41 -22.40 3.45
CA VAL A 504 -19.72 -21.54 2.50
C VAL A 504 -19.98 -20.08 2.85
N PHE A 505 -19.00 -19.22 2.63
CA PHE A 505 -19.15 -17.79 2.91
C PHE A 505 -19.52 -17.02 1.66
N LEU A 506 -20.42 -16.05 1.82
CA LEU A 506 -20.83 -15.13 0.78
C LEU A 506 -20.36 -13.72 1.06
N THR A 507 -19.82 -13.05 0.06
CA THR A 507 -19.33 -11.68 0.14
C THR A 507 -20.09 -10.79 -0.83
N ASN A 508 -20.61 -9.67 -0.34
CA ASN A 508 -21.26 -8.66 -1.19
C ASN A 508 -20.21 -7.84 -1.93
N THR A 509 -20.30 -7.78 -3.26
CA THR A 509 -19.29 -7.14 -4.10
C THR A 509 -19.81 -5.94 -4.86
N ALA A 510 -21.04 -6.01 -5.34
CA ALA A 510 -21.74 -4.91 -5.99
C ALA A 510 -23.25 -5.08 -5.76
N GLU A 511 -24.03 -4.17 -6.33
CA GLU A 511 -25.49 -4.22 -6.27
C GLU A 511 -26.00 -5.57 -6.80
N ASN A 512 -26.66 -6.34 -5.92
CA ASN A 512 -27.16 -7.68 -6.22
C ASN A 512 -26.09 -8.69 -6.69
N GLU A 513 -24.81 -8.43 -6.46
CA GLU A 513 -23.71 -9.33 -6.81
C GLU A 513 -23.01 -9.88 -5.56
N TRP A 514 -23.23 -11.17 -5.32
CA TRP A 514 -22.60 -11.93 -4.24
C TRP A 514 -21.64 -12.96 -4.79
N ARG A 515 -20.53 -13.14 -4.07
CA ARG A 515 -19.44 -14.04 -4.43
C ARG A 515 -19.17 -15.06 -3.34
N PHE A 516 -18.90 -16.29 -3.74
CA PHE A 516 -18.45 -17.31 -2.80
C PHE A 516 -17.02 -17.02 -2.38
N SER A 517 -16.76 -17.09 -1.08
CA SER A 517 -15.45 -16.93 -0.46
C SER A 517 -15.06 -18.23 0.22
N LEU A 518 -13.96 -18.83 -0.26
CA LEU A 518 -13.37 -20.04 0.29
C LEU A 518 -12.07 -19.76 1.04
N ALA A 519 -11.82 -18.51 1.42
CA ALA A 519 -10.59 -18.06 2.07
C ALA A 519 -10.27 -18.82 3.37
N GLY A 520 -11.30 -19.25 4.11
CA GLY A 520 -11.13 -20.09 5.31
C GLY A 520 -10.65 -21.51 4.96
N ALA A 521 -11.28 -22.16 3.98
CA ALA A 521 -10.86 -23.47 3.50
C ALA A 521 -9.45 -23.41 2.89
N GLU A 522 -9.13 -22.38 2.09
CA GLU A 522 -7.79 -22.14 1.57
C GLU A 522 -6.75 -22.05 2.70
N ALA A 523 -7.07 -21.32 3.78
CA ALA A 523 -6.15 -21.14 4.89
C ALA A 523 -5.89 -22.45 5.65
N GLU A 524 -6.92 -23.30 5.82
CA GLU A 524 -6.79 -24.61 6.45
C GLU A 524 -5.98 -25.58 5.60
N VAL A 525 -6.23 -25.63 4.28
CA VAL A 525 -5.46 -26.46 3.33
C VAL A 525 -3.99 -26.04 3.33
N LEU A 526 -3.72 -24.74 3.18
CA LEU A 526 -2.35 -24.22 3.16
C LEU A 526 -1.67 -24.33 4.53
N GLY A 527 -2.44 -24.21 5.62
CA GLY A 527 -2.00 -24.44 6.99
C GLY A 527 -1.55 -25.89 7.24
N GLY A 528 -2.27 -26.86 6.67
CA GLY A 528 -2.00 -28.28 6.79
C GLY A 528 -0.91 -28.84 5.86
N LEU A 529 -0.24 -28.02 5.06
CA LEU A 529 0.81 -28.49 4.14
C LEU A 529 2.01 -29.07 4.89
N ALA A 530 2.52 -30.19 4.38
CA ALA A 530 3.87 -30.64 4.68
C ALA A 530 4.89 -29.55 4.35
N TRP A 531 5.99 -29.51 5.11
CA TRP A 531 6.99 -28.45 5.00
C TRP A 531 7.55 -28.31 3.57
N GLU A 532 7.71 -29.41 2.83
CA GLU A 532 8.23 -29.40 1.46
C GLU A 532 7.28 -28.67 0.50
N ASP A 533 5.99 -28.96 0.58
CA ASP A 533 4.97 -28.32 -0.25
C ASP A 533 4.79 -26.84 0.17
N ARG A 534 4.85 -26.56 1.48
CA ARG A 534 4.86 -25.19 2.03
C ARG A 534 6.06 -24.39 1.51
N LEU A 535 7.25 -24.99 1.48
CA LEU A 535 8.46 -24.35 1.00
C LEU A 535 8.33 -23.94 -0.48
N VAL A 536 7.72 -24.80 -1.31
CA VAL A 536 7.43 -24.48 -2.72
C VAL A 536 6.52 -23.25 -2.80
N TYR A 537 5.40 -23.27 -2.08
CA TYR A 537 4.44 -22.18 -2.09
C TYR A 537 5.05 -20.84 -1.64
N VAL A 538 5.77 -20.85 -0.51
CA VAL A 538 6.47 -19.68 0.03
C VAL A 538 7.54 -19.17 -0.95
N CYS A 539 8.24 -20.07 -1.63
CA CYS A 539 9.19 -19.71 -2.68
C CYS A 539 8.52 -19.00 -3.86
N CYS A 540 7.34 -19.45 -4.30
CA CYS A 540 6.56 -18.75 -5.32
C CYS A 540 6.19 -17.34 -4.86
N LYS A 541 5.73 -17.18 -3.61
CA LYS A 541 5.45 -15.87 -3.01
C LYS A 541 6.69 -14.99 -2.90
N LEU A 542 7.85 -15.59 -2.61
CA LEU A 542 9.12 -14.86 -2.54
C LEU A 542 9.47 -14.25 -3.91
N VAL A 543 9.35 -15.01 -5.00
CA VAL A 543 9.53 -14.49 -6.36
C VAL A 543 8.57 -13.34 -6.63
N LEU A 544 7.27 -13.54 -6.37
CA LEU A 544 6.27 -12.48 -6.53
C LEU A 544 6.61 -11.21 -5.75
N SER A 545 7.10 -11.38 -4.52
CA SER A 545 7.49 -10.24 -3.69
C SER A 545 8.54 -9.41 -4.41
N TYR A 546 9.55 -10.00 -5.07
CA TYR A 546 10.57 -9.26 -5.82
C TYR A 546 10.04 -8.53 -7.06
N LEU A 547 8.94 -9.00 -7.64
CA LEU A 547 8.34 -8.39 -8.83
C LEU A 547 7.47 -7.17 -8.51
N LYS A 548 7.03 -7.02 -7.26
CA LYS A 548 6.07 -5.99 -6.84
C LYS A 548 6.73 -4.88 -6.02
N ALA A 549 6.26 -3.65 -6.23
CA ALA A 549 6.50 -2.58 -5.27
C ALA A 549 5.54 -2.72 -4.09
N GLU A 550 6.05 -2.43 -2.89
CA GLU A 550 5.22 -2.33 -1.70
C GLU A 550 4.60 -0.93 -1.59
N ARG A 551 3.39 -0.82 -1.02
CA ARG A 551 2.64 0.45 -0.91
C ARG A 551 3.45 1.56 -0.23
N TRP A 552 4.26 1.20 0.76
CA TRP A 552 5.09 2.10 1.58
C TRP A 552 6.38 2.57 0.90
N MET A 553 6.79 1.99 -0.23
CA MET A 553 8.05 2.37 -0.89
C MET A 553 8.00 3.82 -1.38
N PRO A 554 9.13 4.53 -1.46
CA PRO A 554 9.16 5.85 -2.09
C PRO A 554 8.74 5.74 -3.55
N LYS A 555 8.03 6.74 -4.08
CA LYS A 555 7.57 6.74 -5.49
C LYS A 555 8.72 6.44 -6.47
N THR A 556 9.88 7.06 -6.25
CA THR A 556 11.10 6.84 -7.06
C THR A 556 11.59 5.40 -7.08
N VAL A 557 11.32 4.63 -6.02
CA VAL A 557 11.58 3.19 -5.97
C VAL A 557 10.45 2.43 -6.63
N LYS A 558 9.18 2.79 -6.39
CA LYS A 558 8.03 2.14 -7.06
C LYS A 558 8.14 2.22 -8.58
N ASP A 559 8.62 3.35 -9.11
CA ASP A 559 8.83 3.59 -10.53
C ASP A 559 9.77 2.55 -11.17
N SER A 560 10.68 1.93 -10.41
CA SER A 560 11.52 0.82 -10.91
C SER A 560 10.81 -0.54 -10.95
N TYR A 561 9.62 -0.66 -10.36
CA TYR A 561 8.75 -1.84 -10.40
C TYR A 561 7.47 -1.57 -11.22
N CYS A 562 7.33 -0.38 -11.80
CA CYS A 562 6.35 -0.09 -12.82
C CYS A 562 6.83 -0.68 -14.14
N TRP A 563 6.92 -2.02 -14.20
CA TRP A 563 7.62 -2.75 -15.26
C TRP A 563 7.16 -2.38 -16.68
N TRP A 564 5.96 -1.80 -16.87
CA TRP A 564 5.39 -1.60 -18.20
C TRP A 564 4.37 -0.46 -18.40
N ASP A 565 4.33 0.57 -17.54
CA ASP A 565 3.24 1.56 -17.67
C ASP A 565 3.41 2.51 -18.87
N SER A 566 4.59 2.50 -19.54
CA SER A 566 4.87 3.41 -20.66
C SER A 566 5.44 2.81 -21.95
N ARG A 567 5.80 1.51 -22.06
CA ARG A 567 6.21 0.89 -23.35
C ARG A 567 5.85 -0.62 -23.51
N LYS A 568 5.44 -0.95 -24.74
CA LYS A 568 5.28 -2.25 -25.45
C LYS A 568 4.52 -3.43 -24.80
N TRP A 569 4.51 -3.66 -23.48
CA TRP A 569 3.98 -4.93 -22.92
C TRP A 569 2.92 -4.85 -21.81
N ARG A 570 2.72 -3.72 -21.10
CA ARG A 570 1.68 -3.50 -20.05
C ARG A 570 1.38 -4.70 -19.10
N ILE A 571 2.39 -5.41 -18.64
CA ILE A 571 2.20 -6.59 -17.78
C ILE A 571 2.15 -6.20 -16.29
N THR A 572 1.01 -6.42 -15.64
CA THR A 572 0.94 -6.30 -14.17
C THR A 572 1.51 -7.56 -13.52
N ALA A 573 2.30 -7.41 -12.45
CA ALA A 573 2.76 -8.58 -11.69
C ALA A 573 1.53 -9.39 -11.21
N PRO A 574 1.50 -10.71 -11.40
CA PRO A 574 0.28 -11.49 -11.19
C PRO A 574 -0.20 -11.37 -9.74
N ALA A 575 -1.52 -11.30 -9.54
CA ALA A 575 -2.10 -11.23 -8.21
C ALA A 575 -1.63 -12.43 -7.36
N GLY A 576 -1.40 -12.23 -6.06
CA GLY A 576 -0.89 -13.32 -5.18
C GLY A 576 -1.82 -14.54 -5.16
N PHE A 577 -3.11 -14.28 -5.34
CA PHE A 577 -4.15 -15.29 -5.49
C PHE A 577 -4.00 -16.17 -6.74
N GLY A 578 -3.53 -15.63 -7.89
CA GLY A 578 -3.29 -16.45 -9.09
C GLY A 578 -2.26 -17.56 -8.83
N VAL A 579 -1.18 -17.23 -8.12
CA VAL A 579 -0.18 -18.21 -7.69
C VAL A 579 -0.74 -19.22 -6.70
N LYS A 580 -1.64 -18.79 -5.80
CA LYS A 580 -2.33 -19.69 -4.88
C LYS A 580 -3.16 -20.73 -5.64
N ASN A 581 -3.93 -20.32 -6.64
CA ASN A 581 -4.83 -21.21 -7.38
C ASN A 581 -4.06 -22.25 -8.18
N CYS A 582 -3.02 -21.81 -8.88
CA CYS A 582 -2.15 -22.72 -9.59
C CYS A 582 -1.49 -23.75 -8.65
N PHE A 583 -1.11 -23.33 -7.44
CA PHE A 583 -0.55 -24.23 -6.45
C PHE A 583 -1.61 -25.22 -5.90
N LEU A 584 -2.83 -24.77 -5.61
CA LEU A 584 -3.93 -25.65 -5.19
C LEU A 584 -4.28 -26.67 -6.29
N ARG A 585 -4.33 -26.25 -7.55
CA ARG A 585 -4.51 -27.19 -8.69
C ARG A 585 -3.39 -28.21 -8.81
N LEU A 586 -2.15 -27.83 -8.50
CA LEU A 586 -1.03 -28.78 -8.45
C LEU A 586 -1.21 -29.81 -7.33
N LEU A 587 -1.71 -29.39 -6.16
CA LEU A 587 -2.00 -30.30 -5.04
C LEU A 587 -3.15 -31.26 -5.38
N GLU A 588 -4.21 -30.78 -6.03
CA GLU A 588 -5.29 -31.63 -6.53
C GLU A 588 -4.74 -32.71 -7.47
N PHE A 589 -3.94 -32.31 -8.46
CA PHE A 589 -3.31 -33.26 -9.38
C PHE A 589 -2.41 -34.28 -8.66
N LYS A 590 -1.69 -33.87 -7.62
CA LYS A 590 -0.83 -34.75 -6.79
C LYS A 590 -1.67 -35.77 -6.02
N GLN A 591 -2.84 -35.39 -5.51
CA GLN A 591 -3.77 -36.32 -4.85
C GLN A 591 -4.39 -37.31 -5.85
N GLU A 592 -4.82 -36.84 -7.03
CA GLU A 592 -5.39 -37.70 -8.08
C GLU A 592 -4.38 -38.69 -8.66
N SER A 593 -3.10 -38.32 -8.69
CA SER A 593 -2.00 -39.12 -9.27
C SER A 593 -1.30 -40.04 -8.27
N ALA A 594 -1.68 -40.02 -6.99
CA ALA A 594 -1.07 -40.88 -5.98
C ALA A 594 -1.50 -42.34 -6.18
N PRO A 595 -0.58 -43.29 -6.41
CA PRO A 595 -0.96 -44.69 -6.59
C PRO A 595 -1.55 -45.27 -5.30
N LEU A 596 -2.69 -45.95 -5.43
CA LEU A 596 -3.26 -46.81 -4.39
C LEU A 596 -2.26 -47.93 -4.07
N GLY A 597 -1.48 -47.77 -3.00
CA GLY A 597 -0.51 -48.76 -2.53
C GLY A 597 0.93 -48.41 -2.90
N GLY A 598 1.79 -48.38 -1.88
CA GLY A 598 3.15 -47.87 -1.95
C GLY A 598 4.03 -48.55 -3.00
N ALA A 599 4.48 -47.76 -3.98
CA ALA A 599 5.84 -47.73 -4.50
C ALA A 599 5.97 -46.62 -5.57
N ASN A 600 6.94 -45.72 -5.38
CA ASN A 600 7.43 -44.67 -6.29
C ASN A 600 6.48 -43.48 -6.64
N PRO A 601 6.76 -42.24 -6.18
CA PRO A 601 5.86 -41.09 -6.36
C PRO A 601 6.18 -40.22 -7.60
N PHE A 602 6.59 -40.78 -8.73
CA PHE A 602 6.86 -39.97 -9.94
C PHE A 602 6.59 -40.69 -11.26
N PRO A 603 5.54 -40.24 -11.99
CA PRO A 603 5.58 -40.15 -13.43
C PRO A 603 5.44 -38.67 -13.82
N LEU A 604 6.43 -37.85 -13.47
CA LEU A 604 6.52 -36.44 -13.91
C LEU A 604 7.55 -36.33 -15.05
N VAL A 605 7.46 -37.27 -15.98
CA VAL A 605 8.26 -37.28 -17.21
C VAL A 605 7.27 -37.17 -18.37
N ALA A 606 7.31 -36.01 -19.04
CA ALA A 606 6.74 -35.77 -20.38
C ALA A 606 5.27 -35.31 -20.53
N ALA A 607 4.67 -34.62 -19.55
CA ALA A 607 3.51 -33.79 -19.82
C ALA A 607 3.82 -32.33 -19.47
N ALA A 608 3.65 -31.43 -20.44
CA ALA A 608 3.55 -30.00 -20.20
C ALA A 608 2.52 -29.74 -19.08
N ALA A 609 2.63 -28.61 -18.37
CA ALA A 609 1.57 -28.16 -17.46
C ALA A 609 0.21 -28.41 -18.14
N PRO A 610 -0.76 -29.07 -17.47
CA PRO A 610 -2.00 -29.45 -18.13
C PRO A 610 -2.60 -28.21 -18.78
N PRO A 611 -2.98 -28.26 -20.07
CA PRO A 611 -3.65 -27.13 -20.69
C PRO A 611 -4.93 -26.86 -19.89
N LEU A 612 -5.16 -25.60 -19.48
CA LEU A 612 -6.48 -25.15 -19.01
C LEU A 612 -7.56 -25.24 -20.12
N GLY A 613 -7.22 -25.78 -21.29
CA GLY A 613 -8.12 -26.08 -22.38
C GLY A 613 -9.00 -27.27 -22.06
N GLY A 614 -10.17 -27.00 -21.49
CA GLY A 614 -11.21 -28.01 -21.35
C GLY A 614 -12.26 -27.67 -20.31
N GLY A 615 -13.04 -26.62 -20.53
CA GLY A 615 -14.44 -26.49 -20.06
C GLY A 615 -14.77 -26.84 -18.60
N ARG A 616 -13.81 -26.83 -17.67
CA ARG A 616 -14.03 -27.01 -16.23
C ARG A 616 -13.81 -25.67 -15.56
N THR A 617 -14.91 -25.08 -15.16
CA THR A 617 -14.99 -23.79 -14.48
C THR A 617 -14.24 -23.88 -13.15
N ASP A 618 -13.28 -22.97 -12.96
CA ASP A 618 -12.48 -22.87 -11.74
C ASP A 618 -13.36 -22.29 -10.62
N ILE A 619 -14.09 -23.19 -9.92
CA ILE A 619 -15.06 -22.85 -8.87
C ILE A 619 -14.40 -22.12 -7.69
N LEU A 620 -13.09 -22.29 -7.49
CA LEU A 620 -12.45 -21.82 -6.28
C LEU A 620 -12.33 -20.30 -6.20
N THR A 621 -12.35 -19.55 -7.31
CA THR A 621 -11.68 -18.23 -7.27
C THR A 621 -12.32 -17.00 -7.90
N GLN A 622 -13.48 -17.11 -8.54
CA GLN A 622 -14.35 -15.99 -8.94
C GLN A 622 -13.71 -14.63 -9.39
N ARG A 623 -12.56 -14.64 -10.07
CA ARG A 623 -11.95 -13.46 -10.72
C ARG A 623 -11.25 -13.90 -12.01
N CYS A 624 -11.55 -13.25 -13.13
CA CYS A 624 -10.83 -13.43 -14.39
C CYS A 624 -9.69 -12.43 -14.50
N PHE A 625 -8.70 -12.85 -15.27
CA PHE A 625 -7.73 -11.97 -15.89
C PHE A 625 -7.84 -12.16 -17.41
N SER A 626 -7.34 -11.20 -18.20
CA SER A 626 -7.26 -11.38 -19.66
C SER A 626 -6.48 -12.63 -20.02
N ASP A 627 -6.74 -13.22 -21.19
CA ASP A 627 -5.99 -14.39 -21.69
C ASP A 627 -4.47 -14.14 -21.65
N ASP A 628 -4.02 -12.92 -21.92
CA ASP A 628 -2.61 -12.51 -21.81
C ASP A 628 -2.06 -12.57 -20.36
N LEU A 629 -2.87 -12.20 -19.36
CA LEU A 629 -2.50 -12.27 -17.95
C LEU A 629 -2.55 -13.70 -17.40
N MET A 630 -3.49 -14.53 -17.89
CA MET A 630 -3.52 -15.95 -17.55
C MET A 630 -2.41 -16.72 -18.25
N ASN A 631 -2.07 -16.40 -19.50
CA ASN A 631 -0.91 -16.95 -20.20
C ASN A 631 0.40 -16.50 -19.54
N LEU A 632 0.51 -15.24 -19.10
CA LEU A 632 1.64 -14.79 -18.29
C LEU A 632 1.66 -15.47 -16.91
N ALA A 633 0.52 -15.59 -16.23
CA ALA A 633 0.46 -16.29 -14.95
C ALA A 633 0.82 -17.76 -15.15
N GLN A 634 0.41 -18.39 -16.24
CA GLN A 634 0.80 -19.73 -16.67
C GLN A 634 2.26 -19.79 -17.06
N ASP A 635 2.87 -18.79 -17.69
CA ASP A 635 4.29 -18.76 -18.07
C ASP A 635 5.19 -18.44 -16.87
N ILE A 636 4.69 -17.62 -15.93
CA ILE A 636 5.31 -17.38 -14.63
C ILE A 636 5.17 -18.62 -13.79
N VAL A 637 4.02 -19.26 -13.73
CA VAL A 637 3.79 -20.49 -12.97
C VAL A 637 4.49 -21.66 -13.64
N ALA A 638 4.50 -21.80 -14.96
CA ALA A 638 5.25 -22.80 -15.72
C ALA A 638 6.75 -22.49 -15.70
N GLY A 639 7.15 -21.23 -15.62
CA GLY A 639 8.52 -20.79 -15.40
C GLY A 639 8.98 -21.07 -13.97
N ILE A 640 8.13 -20.81 -12.98
CA ILE A 640 8.30 -21.13 -11.56
C ILE A 640 8.19 -22.64 -11.34
N LEU A 641 7.38 -23.36 -12.11
CA LEU A 641 7.23 -24.82 -12.10
C LEU A 641 8.37 -25.47 -12.86
N ASN A 642 8.92 -24.86 -13.92
CA ASN A 642 10.17 -25.29 -14.56
C ASN A 642 11.38 -25.01 -13.66
N VAL A 643 11.34 -23.91 -12.90
CA VAL A 643 12.21 -23.69 -11.74
C VAL A 643 11.91 -24.71 -10.65
N SER A 644 10.67 -25.17 -10.49
CA SER A 644 10.26 -26.26 -9.59
C SER A 644 10.66 -27.67 -10.09
N ILE A 645 10.83 -27.86 -11.39
CA ILE A 645 11.38 -29.07 -12.00
C ILE A 645 12.91 -29.07 -11.82
N LYS A 646 13.55 -27.89 -11.89
CA LYS A 646 14.90 -27.68 -11.31
C LYS A 646 14.90 -27.88 -9.78
N TYR A 647 13.79 -27.64 -9.10
CA TYR A 647 13.62 -27.78 -7.65
C TYR A 647 13.48 -29.23 -7.20
N SER A 648 13.09 -30.18 -8.07
CA SER A 648 13.26 -31.62 -7.82
C SER A 648 14.73 -32.03 -7.65
N ARG A 649 15.68 -31.23 -8.15
CA ARG A 649 17.12 -31.36 -7.87
C ARG A 649 17.57 -30.60 -6.62
N ILE A 650 16.86 -29.54 -6.23
CA ILE A 650 17.13 -28.77 -5.00
C ILE A 650 16.56 -29.47 -3.76
N LEU A 651 15.38 -30.07 -3.84
CA LEU A 651 14.82 -30.98 -2.82
C LEU A 651 15.77 -32.15 -2.54
N ARG A 652 16.51 -32.64 -3.55
CA ARG A 652 17.57 -33.64 -3.35
C ARG A 652 18.74 -33.09 -2.51
N SER A 653 19.21 -31.88 -2.79
CA SER A 653 20.27 -31.27 -1.98
C SER A 653 19.80 -30.88 -0.58
N PHE A 654 18.51 -30.55 -0.40
CA PHE A 654 17.94 -30.28 0.92
C PHE A 654 17.68 -31.55 1.72
N LYS A 655 17.34 -32.69 1.09
CA LYS A 655 17.34 -33.99 1.78
C LYS A 655 18.74 -34.34 2.29
N GLU A 656 19.78 -34.03 1.52
CA GLU A 656 21.17 -34.19 1.96
C GLU A 656 21.56 -33.20 3.08
N GLU A 657 21.12 -31.93 3.02
CA GLU A 657 21.37 -30.95 4.10
C GLU A 657 20.58 -31.30 5.37
N ARG A 658 19.31 -31.70 5.27
CA ARG A 658 18.50 -32.11 6.42
C ARG A 658 19.04 -33.38 7.07
N ARG A 659 19.48 -34.36 6.28
CA ARG A 659 20.16 -35.55 6.81
C ARG A 659 21.44 -35.17 7.55
N LYS A 660 22.13 -34.11 7.13
CA LYS A 660 23.33 -33.61 7.83
C LYS A 660 23.00 -32.81 9.09
N GLU A 661 21.95 -31.98 9.07
CA GLU A 661 21.48 -31.26 10.26
C GLU A 661 20.92 -32.23 11.31
N GLU A 662 20.19 -33.27 10.89
CA GLU A 662 19.72 -34.36 11.77
C GLU A 662 20.90 -35.20 12.30
N GLU A 663 21.93 -35.47 11.48
CA GLU A 663 23.18 -36.13 11.93
C GLU A 663 23.98 -35.25 12.92
N GLU A 664 24.03 -33.92 12.72
CA GLU A 664 24.71 -32.99 13.63
C GLU A 664 23.95 -32.81 14.95
N GLU A 665 22.61 -32.75 14.92
CA GLU A 665 21.77 -32.69 16.15
C GLU A 665 21.85 -34.00 16.94
N GLU A 666 21.87 -35.17 16.28
CA GLU A 666 22.08 -36.47 16.95
C GLU A 666 23.49 -36.58 17.56
N GLU A 667 24.53 -36.07 16.89
CA GLU A 667 25.90 -36.02 17.44
C GLU A 667 26.01 -35.08 18.66
N GLU A 668 25.36 -33.92 18.64
CA GLU A 668 25.32 -33.00 19.80
C GLU A 668 24.54 -33.62 20.99
N GLU A 669 23.41 -34.30 20.74
CA GLU A 669 22.67 -35.00 21.79
C GLU A 669 23.47 -36.19 22.38
N GLU A 670 24.19 -36.94 21.55
CA GLU A 670 25.08 -38.02 22.01
C GLU A 670 26.27 -37.48 22.83
N GLU A 671 26.88 -36.36 22.42
CA GLU A 671 27.94 -35.70 23.20
C GLU A 671 27.42 -35.19 24.54
N GLU A 672 26.25 -34.55 24.58
CA GLU A 672 25.63 -34.11 25.83
C GLU A 672 25.29 -35.30 26.74
N GLU A 673 24.80 -36.42 26.20
CA GLU A 673 24.50 -37.63 26.98
C GLU A 673 25.78 -38.32 27.50
N GLU A 674 26.85 -38.34 26.71
CA GLU A 674 28.15 -38.88 27.11
C GLU A 674 28.80 -38.02 28.20
N GLU A 675 28.71 -36.69 28.09
CA GLU A 675 29.20 -35.76 29.11
C GLU A 675 28.39 -35.90 30.42
N ARG A 676 27.08 -36.12 30.31
CA ARG A 676 26.21 -36.43 31.45
C ARG A 676 26.60 -37.74 32.13
N ARG A 677 26.88 -38.80 31.37
CA ARG A 677 27.35 -40.09 31.89
C ARG A 677 28.73 -39.99 32.54
N ARG A 678 29.66 -39.24 31.96
CA ARG A 678 30.98 -38.98 32.56
C ARG A 678 30.84 -38.19 33.88
N GLY A 679 29.93 -37.23 33.93
CA GLY A 679 29.59 -36.48 35.14
C GLY A 679 28.97 -37.35 36.24
N GLU A 680 28.16 -38.35 35.88
CA GLU A 680 27.57 -39.32 36.82
C GLU A 680 28.58 -40.37 37.32
N VAL A 681 29.58 -40.76 36.53
CA VAL A 681 30.66 -41.68 36.94
C VAL A 681 31.72 -40.98 37.82
N CYS A 682 31.87 -39.65 37.68
CA CYS A 682 32.75 -38.83 38.52
C CYS A 682 32.15 -38.45 39.89
N ARG A 683 30.82 -38.56 40.06
CA ARG A 683 30.13 -38.39 41.35
C ARG A 683 30.05 -39.72 42.08
#